data_AF-A0A840IV87-F1
#
_entry.id   AF-A0A840IV87-F1
#
_cell.length_a   1.000
_cell.length_b   1.000
_cell.length_c   1.000
_cell.angle_alpha   90.00
_cell.angle_beta   90.00
_cell.angle_gamma   90.00
#
_symmetry.space_group_name_H-M   'P 1'
#
loop_
_entity.id
_entity.type
_entity.pdbx_description
1 polymer ?
#
loop_
_entity_poly.entity_id
_entity_poly.type
_entity_poly.pdbx_seq_one_letter_code
_entity_poly.pdbx_strand_id
1 'polypeptide(L)'
;MLDTRYAERYLRLRADLAGRGDPDFAALEALVTADPAVRDAIAAFDRQPDSAAARESVLVALGWLGTADPDRARRAAAELDRLWSRSDADAPGDVLGSSADVPAQPPGGCGQQPGPSQASYGEQQELPWGSPPPDRGAAPPSQGSQPPGSGSPSPWQDSPQPEPDTPPPDWGNHFNGSRVPVPGSARGRRRKVRRRRARPREPVVADSFRPSPPQPESRRPAPGGDSRYLVAGLPHRAGLGGEISLLVRVAADPSRWSAAASLARLFVPGGGTEISVFVQPSPGLVPLGAPEQRLKVPQSGESEPVRFAFRTVQPGLHGVRVTAFAGGTFLAELEAQVSVEPNGPAGQPQWSGFALPDDVRARRGEVTLQVRSVGGQTVFQLLSDACLFEPVLAQGTAGDASAAIERAITTLKQLAQGRGPYQGNTARRWMAETGVGLWQAMVPHVLKEQFWQIRDDISAFSIATDFDVVPWELLYPLRPGADAGFLVEQFPVTRRVFGQARNDRLTVTPCTYVVSARAPADAQRELDALSRVLGPGTPVSELDALLDLLSAGHGGGLHFACHTTFTPEDGVSIAMTGGPFVPGLLNSATVRQSLAGYRPLVFLNACRTAGNAPEFSRMTGWAQQFMAAGAGAFIGTLWPVRSESARVFAETFYDVLRGGETLGNALGWARQAAVRDDPDPTWLAYTAYGDPEARAFRPPGG
;
A
#
# COMPACT_ATOMS: atom_id res chain seq x y z
N MET A 1 26.79 9.51 -8.24
CA MET A 1 26.76 8.86 -9.59
C MET A 1 26.09 9.85 -10.53
N LEU A 2 26.37 9.78 -11.83
CA LEU A 2 25.55 10.49 -12.82
C LEU A 2 24.23 9.72 -12.92
N ASP A 3 23.15 10.25 -12.35
CA ASP A 3 21.82 9.66 -12.51
C ASP A 3 21.18 10.10 -13.84
N THR A 4 19.96 9.63 -14.12
CA THR A 4 19.21 9.98 -15.33
C THR A 4 19.04 11.49 -15.50
N ARG A 5 18.94 12.27 -14.42
CA ARG A 5 18.80 13.75 -14.48
C ARG A 5 20.11 14.40 -14.92
N TYR A 6 21.25 13.93 -14.41
CA TYR A 6 22.57 14.37 -14.89
C TYR A 6 22.78 14.00 -16.37
N ALA A 7 22.37 12.80 -16.77
CA ALA A 7 22.50 12.37 -18.16
C ALA A 7 21.57 13.14 -19.12
N GLU A 8 20.34 13.51 -18.69
CA GLU A 8 19.46 14.38 -19.47
C GLU A 8 19.96 15.84 -19.55
N ARG A 9 20.51 16.37 -18.45
CA ARG A 9 21.18 17.68 -18.43
C ARG A 9 22.36 17.72 -19.40
N TYR A 10 23.17 16.67 -19.44
CA TYR A 10 24.28 16.54 -20.39
C TYR A 10 23.78 16.59 -21.84
N LEU A 11 22.73 15.84 -22.19
CA LEU A 11 22.17 15.86 -23.55
C LEU A 11 21.61 17.23 -23.96
N ARG A 12 21.05 18.01 -23.02
CA ARG A 12 20.61 19.40 -23.29
C ARG A 12 21.78 20.33 -23.53
N LEU A 13 22.73 20.42 -22.58
CA LEU A 13 23.95 21.22 -22.74
C LEU A 13 24.73 20.86 -24.01
N ARG A 14 24.70 19.59 -24.42
CA ARG A 14 25.33 19.12 -25.67
C ARG A 14 24.62 19.63 -26.93
N ALA A 15 23.29 19.68 -26.95
CA ALA A 15 22.54 20.31 -28.03
C ALA A 15 22.81 21.82 -28.11
N ASP A 16 22.93 22.49 -26.96
CA ASP A 16 23.11 23.94 -26.89
C ASP A 16 24.54 24.42 -27.14
N LEU A 17 25.56 23.72 -26.62
CA LEU A 17 26.95 24.21 -26.53
C LEU A 17 27.96 23.50 -27.45
N ALA A 18 27.75 22.23 -27.84
CA ALA A 18 28.77 21.48 -28.58
C ALA A 18 29.14 22.12 -29.93
N GLY A 19 28.16 22.73 -30.61
CA GLY A 19 28.38 23.49 -31.85
C GLY A 19 28.99 24.89 -31.66
N ARG A 20 29.14 25.37 -30.42
CA ARG A 20 29.64 26.73 -30.11
C ARG A 20 31.13 26.78 -29.74
N GLY A 21 31.78 25.63 -29.54
CA GLY A 21 33.19 25.55 -29.18
C GLY A 21 33.49 26.01 -27.75
N ASP A 22 32.54 25.87 -26.82
CA ASP A 22 32.74 26.19 -25.41
C ASP A 22 33.84 25.28 -24.80
N PRO A 23 34.90 25.83 -24.20
CA PRO A 23 36.06 25.05 -23.75
C PRO A 23 35.77 24.23 -22.48
N ASP A 24 34.82 24.67 -21.66
CA ASP A 24 34.44 23.99 -20.42
C ASP A 24 33.49 22.83 -20.73
N PHE A 25 32.57 23.02 -21.69
CA PHE A 25 31.81 21.91 -22.28
C PHE A 25 32.72 20.89 -22.96
N ALA A 26 33.74 21.33 -23.71
CA ALA A 26 34.71 20.41 -24.31
C ALA A 26 35.49 19.60 -23.26
N ALA A 27 35.80 20.18 -22.10
CA ALA A 27 36.41 19.46 -20.98
C ALA A 27 35.46 18.41 -20.37
N LEU A 28 34.16 18.73 -20.22
CA LEU A 28 33.13 17.77 -19.82
C LEU A 28 32.94 16.65 -20.85
N GLU A 29 32.88 16.97 -22.14
CA GLU A 29 32.73 15.98 -23.21
C GLU A 29 33.95 15.04 -23.27
N ALA A 30 35.17 15.55 -23.09
CA ALA A 30 36.37 14.75 -22.96
C ALA A 30 36.35 13.84 -21.71
N LEU A 31 35.81 14.31 -20.57
CA LEU A 31 35.67 13.49 -19.36
C LEU A 31 34.72 12.30 -19.56
N VAL A 32 33.60 12.47 -20.27
CA VAL A 32 32.61 11.39 -20.46
C VAL A 32 32.93 10.49 -21.66
N THR A 33 33.38 11.04 -22.79
CA THR A 33 33.78 10.26 -23.99
C THR A 33 35.11 9.53 -23.84
N ALA A 34 35.84 9.74 -22.74
CA ALA A 34 36.96 8.89 -22.33
C ALA A 34 36.52 7.45 -21.96
N ASP A 35 35.23 7.21 -21.74
CA ASP A 35 34.65 5.86 -21.68
C ASP A 35 34.18 5.41 -23.08
N PRO A 36 34.55 4.19 -23.56
CA PRO A 36 34.14 3.71 -24.88
C PRO A 36 32.63 3.53 -25.05
N ALA A 37 31.91 3.01 -24.05
CA ALA A 37 30.48 2.76 -24.15
C ALA A 37 29.68 4.06 -24.19
N VAL A 38 30.11 5.06 -23.41
CA VAL A 38 29.55 6.43 -23.48
C VAL A 38 29.81 7.05 -24.85
N ARG A 39 31.03 6.92 -25.40
CA ARG A 39 31.39 7.44 -26.73
C ARG A 39 30.59 6.78 -27.85
N ASP A 40 30.43 5.46 -27.82
CA ASP A 40 29.71 4.72 -28.86
C ASP A 40 28.20 4.98 -28.80
N ALA A 41 27.62 5.13 -27.60
CA ALA A 41 26.24 5.57 -27.42
C ALA A 41 26.02 7.01 -27.93
N ILE A 42 26.95 7.93 -27.64
CA ILE A 42 26.94 9.30 -28.16
C ILE A 42 27.00 9.29 -29.69
N ALA A 43 27.92 8.52 -30.28
CA ALA A 43 28.03 8.42 -31.74
C ALA A 43 26.79 7.76 -32.38
N ALA A 44 26.05 6.92 -31.65
CA ALA A 44 24.76 6.39 -32.12
C ALA A 44 23.64 7.44 -32.06
N PHE A 45 23.60 8.25 -31.00
CA PHE A 45 22.69 9.38 -30.87
C PHE A 45 22.93 10.45 -31.94
N ASP A 46 24.19 10.79 -32.22
CA ASP A 46 24.55 11.79 -33.26
C ASP A 46 24.16 11.37 -34.68
N ARG A 47 23.96 10.06 -34.92
CA ARG A 47 23.41 9.53 -36.19
C ARG A 47 21.88 9.53 -36.25
N GLN A 48 21.20 9.59 -35.11
CA GLN A 48 19.74 9.49 -34.98
C GLN A 48 19.23 10.26 -33.73
N PRO A 49 19.28 11.60 -33.71
CA PRO A 49 18.97 12.39 -32.50
C PRO A 49 17.52 12.23 -32.03
N ASP A 50 16.58 12.00 -32.96
CA ASP A 50 15.16 11.75 -32.65
C ASP A 50 14.87 10.31 -32.16
N SER A 51 15.87 9.42 -32.15
CA SER A 51 15.69 8.03 -31.74
C SER A 51 15.67 7.89 -30.22
N ALA A 52 14.49 7.58 -29.67
CA ALA A 52 14.31 7.31 -28.25
C ALA A 52 15.29 6.23 -27.72
N ALA A 53 15.54 5.18 -28.51
CA ALA A 53 16.49 4.12 -28.14
C ALA A 53 17.96 4.60 -28.13
N ALA A 54 18.33 5.52 -29.03
CA ALA A 54 19.67 6.11 -29.03
C ALA A 54 19.84 7.09 -27.85
N ARG A 55 18.80 7.89 -27.54
CA ARG A 55 18.74 8.73 -26.33
C ARG A 55 18.90 7.89 -25.07
N GLU A 56 18.10 6.83 -24.92
CA GLU A 56 18.16 5.90 -23.80
C GLU A 56 19.54 5.24 -23.66
N SER A 57 20.16 4.85 -24.78
CA SER A 57 21.53 4.30 -24.78
C SER A 57 22.56 5.25 -24.15
N VAL A 58 22.46 6.56 -24.42
CA VAL A 58 23.35 7.57 -23.80
C VAL A 58 23.05 7.73 -22.30
N LEU A 59 21.76 7.77 -21.92
CA LEU A 59 21.35 7.86 -20.51
C LEU A 59 21.87 6.66 -19.69
N VAL A 60 21.74 5.45 -20.25
CA VAL A 60 22.23 4.21 -19.63
C VAL A 60 23.75 4.21 -19.53
N ALA A 61 24.48 4.55 -20.60
CA ALA A 61 25.94 4.56 -20.58
C ALA A 61 26.52 5.55 -19.56
N LEU A 62 25.95 6.76 -19.47
CA LEU A 62 26.35 7.76 -18.46
C LEU A 62 26.03 7.29 -17.03
N GLY A 63 24.94 6.55 -16.83
CA GLY A 63 24.64 5.86 -15.58
C GLY A 63 25.72 4.86 -15.17
N TRP A 64 26.13 3.98 -16.09
CA TRP A 64 27.18 2.98 -15.86
C TRP A 64 28.56 3.60 -15.58
N LEU A 65 28.87 4.77 -16.15
CA LEU A 65 30.11 5.52 -15.85
C LEU A 65 30.27 5.77 -14.34
N GLY A 66 29.15 6.00 -13.63
CA GLY A 66 29.10 6.15 -12.17
C GLY A 66 29.51 4.91 -11.38
N THR A 67 29.55 3.74 -12.01
CA THR A 67 29.96 2.45 -11.42
C THR A 67 31.35 1.99 -11.88
N ALA A 68 31.74 2.32 -13.12
CA ALA A 68 33.00 1.91 -13.73
C ALA A 68 34.18 2.81 -13.32
N ASP A 69 33.98 4.14 -13.24
CA ASP A 69 34.98 5.10 -12.77
C ASP A 69 34.30 6.18 -11.90
N PRO A 70 34.08 5.90 -10.60
CA PRO A 70 33.39 6.81 -9.70
C PRO A 70 34.06 8.19 -9.56
N ASP A 71 35.38 8.29 -9.76
CA ASP A 71 36.10 9.56 -9.68
C ASP A 71 35.97 10.41 -10.95
N ARG A 72 35.98 9.79 -12.13
CA ARG A 72 35.64 10.46 -13.38
C ARG A 72 34.18 10.89 -13.39
N ALA A 73 33.27 10.05 -12.90
CA ALA A 73 31.86 10.40 -12.75
C ALA A 73 31.65 11.55 -11.74
N ARG A 74 32.41 11.61 -10.64
CA ARG A 74 32.40 12.76 -9.72
C ARG A 74 32.89 14.05 -10.38
N ARG A 75 33.98 13.99 -11.16
CA ARG A 75 34.48 15.17 -11.92
C ARG A 75 33.48 15.63 -12.98
N ALA A 76 32.93 14.70 -13.76
CA ALA A 76 31.93 15.01 -14.79
C ALA A 76 30.64 15.60 -14.18
N ALA A 77 30.18 15.10 -13.03
CA ALA A 77 29.04 15.68 -12.32
C ALA A 77 29.30 17.13 -11.88
N ALA A 78 30.47 17.39 -11.27
CA ALA A 78 30.83 18.73 -10.82
C ALA A 78 30.98 19.75 -11.98
N GLU A 79 31.50 19.33 -13.13
CA GLU A 79 31.60 20.21 -14.30
C GLU A 79 30.24 20.42 -14.99
N LEU A 80 29.38 19.39 -15.00
CA LEU A 80 28.01 19.51 -15.48
C LEU A 80 27.21 20.52 -14.64
N ASP A 81 27.28 20.46 -13.31
CA ASP A 81 26.56 21.42 -12.45
C ASP A 81 27.10 22.85 -12.63
N ARG A 82 28.40 23.04 -12.84
CA ARG A 82 28.99 24.35 -13.19
C ARG A 82 28.42 24.90 -14.50
N LEU A 83 28.47 24.12 -15.57
CA LEU A 83 27.93 24.48 -16.88
C LEU A 83 26.42 24.74 -16.82
N TRP A 84 25.68 23.91 -16.08
CA TRP A 84 24.25 24.10 -15.86
C TRP A 84 23.96 25.41 -15.11
N SER A 85 24.69 25.69 -14.04
CA SER A 85 24.50 26.92 -13.24
C SER A 85 24.85 28.21 -14.02
N ARG A 86 25.69 28.13 -15.05
CA ARG A 86 25.92 29.22 -16.03
C ARG A 86 24.77 29.32 -17.03
N SER A 87 24.32 28.20 -17.59
CA SER A 87 23.24 28.18 -18.58
C SER A 87 21.89 28.67 -18.04
N ASP A 88 21.58 28.40 -16.76
CA ASP A 88 20.38 28.93 -16.10
C ASP A 88 20.48 30.44 -15.77
N ALA A 89 21.68 31.05 -15.84
CA ALA A 89 21.90 32.47 -15.52
C ALA A 89 21.77 33.41 -16.73
N ASP A 90 21.98 32.91 -17.95
CA ASP A 90 21.86 33.68 -19.21
C ASP A 90 20.44 33.67 -19.81
N ALA A 91 19.45 33.08 -19.12
CA ALA A 91 18.07 32.98 -19.59
C ALA A 91 17.27 34.28 -19.39
N PRO A 92 16.77 34.95 -20.46
CA PRO A 92 15.91 36.13 -20.31
C PRO A 92 14.54 35.75 -19.74
N GLY A 93 13.99 36.58 -18.85
CA GLY A 93 12.67 36.37 -18.27
C GLY A 93 11.53 36.67 -19.26
N ASP A 94 10.78 35.65 -19.67
CA ASP A 94 9.68 35.80 -20.64
C ASP A 94 8.52 36.66 -20.12
N VAL A 95 8.12 37.63 -20.94
CA VAL A 95 6.90 38.43 -20.79
C VAL A 95 5.91 38.02 -21.87
N LEU A 96 4.62 37.96 -21.51
CA LEU A 96 3.48 37.58 -22.36
C LEU A 96 3.50 38.27 -23.74
N GLY A 97 3.49 37.51 -24.85
CA GLY A 97 3.51 38.09 -26.20
C GLY A 97 3.21 37.11 -27.37
N SER A 98 1.93 36.79 -27.59
CA SER A 98 1.43 36.00 -28.73
C SER A 98 1.74 36.61 -30.11
N SER A 99 2.24 35.80 -31.07
CA SER A 99 1.68 35.75 -32.44
C SER A 99 2.13 34.51 -33.23
N ALA A 100 1.26 34.02 -34.14
CA ALA A 100 1.61 33.16 -35.27
C ALA A 100 0.59 33.37 -36.41
N ASP A 101 1.03 33.95 -37.53
CA ASP A 101 0.17 34.31 -38.67
C ASP A 101 -0.08 33.15 -39.65
N VAL A 102 -1.27 33.16 -40.26
CA VAL A 102 -1.61 32.41 -41.51
C VAL A 102 -2.45 33.36 -42.40
N PRO A 103 -2.21 33.48 -43.73
CA PRO A 103 -2.45 34.75 -44.42
C PRO A 103 -3.70 34.86 -45.34
N ALA A 104 -4.11 36.11 -45.59
CA ALA A 104 -4.92 36.62 -46.73
C ALA A 104 -6.41 36.18 -46.84
N GLN A 105 -7.38 36.99 -47.31
CA GLN A 105 -7.39 38.38 -47.86
C GLN A 105 -8.75 39.10 -47.50
N PRO A 106 -9.17 40.29 -48.02
CA PRO A 106 -9.86 41.32 -47.21
C PRO A 106 -11.36 41.53 -47.57
N PRO A 107 -12.08 42.53 -46.97
CA PRO A 107 -12.07 43.90 -47.54
C PRO A 107 -12.28 45.09 -46.55
N GLY A 108 -11.52 46.18 -46.73
CA GLY A 108 -11.81 47.55 -46.23
C GLY A 108 -11.64 47.81 -44.71
N GLY A 109 -11.48 49.05 -44.23
CA GLY A 109 -11.26 50.33 -44.93
C GLY A 109 -11.40 51.55 -43.98
N CYS A 110 -10.56 52.59 -44.16
CA CYS A 110 -10.53 53.86 -43.41
C CYS A 110 -10.23 53.78 -41.88
N GLY A 111 -9.11 54.37 -41.45
CA GLY A 111 -8.78 54.59 -40.02
C GLY A 111 -8.67 56.06 -39.64
N GLN A 112 -8.17 56.37 -38.44
CA GLN A 112 -7.59 57.68 -38.06
C GLN A 112 -6.68 57.58 -36.81
N GLN A 113 -5.69 58.47 -36.73
CA GLN A 113 -4.81 58.79 -35.57
C GLN A 113 -5.31 60.09 -34.89
N PRO A 114 -4.70 60.65 -33.80
CA PRO A 114 -3.53 60.26 -32.97
C PRO A 114 -3.94 60.00 -31.47
N GLY A 115 -3.10 59.83 -30.43
CA GLY A 115 -1.66 60.10 -30.16
C GLY A 115 -1.43 61.49 -29.52
N PRO A 116 -0.34 61.77 -28.74
CA PRO A 116 0.78 60.95 -28.23
C PRO A 116 0.68 60.80 -26.67
N SER A 117 1.65 60.95 -25.73
CA SER A 117 3.12 61.25 -25.65
C SER A 117 3.69 61.04 -24.21
N GLN A 118 4.96 60.58 -24.12
CA GLN A 118 5.97 60.76 -23.02
C GLN A 118 5.67 60.14 -21.62
N ALA A 119 6.55 59.37 -20.94
CA ALA A 119 8.01 59.42 -20.66
C ALA A 119 8.37 60.34 -19.45
N SER A 120 9.35 60.06 -18.57
CA SER A 120 10.52 59.15 -18.66
C SER A 120 11.07 58.62 -17.29
N TYR A 121 11.97 57.62 -17.39
CA TYR A 121 13.07 57.18 -16.49
C TYR A 121 13.65 58.20 -15.47
N GLY A 122 14.30 57.79 -14.36
CA GLY A 122 14.57 56.42 -13.87
C GLY A 122 15.61 56.32 -12.71
N GLU A 123 15.82 55.07 -12.22
CA GLU A 123 17.00 54.51 -11.51
C GLU A 123 17.53 55.02 -10.12
N GLN A 124 17.55 54.08 -9.14
CA GLN A 124 18.68 53.65 -8.27
C GLN A 124 19.21 54.59 -7.13
N GLN A 125 19.78 54.13 -5.99
CA GLN A 125 20.16 52.79 -5.48
C GLN A 125 20.19 52.73 -3.91
N GLU A 126 20.00 51.53 -3.34
CA GLU A 126 20.51 50.95 -2.06
C GLU A 126 20.57 51.68 -0.68
N LEU A 127 19.76 51.18 0.29
CA LEU A 127 20.12 50.54 1.61
C LEU A 127 21.02 51.24 2.68
N PRO A 128 21.12 50.77 3.97
CA PRO A 128 20.18 49.99 4.82
C PRO A 128 20.04 50.48 6.32
N TRP A 129 19.20 49.77 7.10
CA TRP A 129 19.09 49.72 8.60
C TRP A 129 18.60 50.93 9.42
N GLY A 130 17.77 50.66 10.46
CA GLY A 130 17.57 51.56 11.61
C GLY A 130 16.16 51.58 12.25
N SER A 131 16.05 51.31 13.55
CA SER A 131 14.88 51.54 14.41
C SER A 131 15.36 51.75 15.86
N PRO A 132 14.55 52.24 16.84
CA PRO A 132 13.31 53.03 16.80
C PRO A 132 13.57 54.48 17.30
N PRO A 133 12.56 55.31 17.72
CA PRO A 133 12.23 55.45 19.17
C PRO A 133 10.73 55.85 19.43
N PRO A 134 10.29 56.51 20.55
CA PRO A 134 9.98 55.88 21.83
C PRO A 134 8.62 56.31 22.49
N ASP A 135 8.41 55.93 23.76
CA ASP A 135 7.22 56.18 24.60
C ASP A 135 6.83 57.64 24.90
N ARG A 136 5.51 57.84 25.16
CA ARG A 136 4.89 58.36 26.42
C ARG A 136 3.43 58.85 26.14
N GLY A 137 2.44 58.72 27.03
CA GLY A 137 2.42 58.09 28.35
C GLY A 137 1.59 58.88 29.37
N ALA A 138 0.29 58.59 29.53
CA ALA A 138 -0.59 59.10 30.60
C ALA A 138 -1.78 58.13 30.80
N ALA A 139 -2.40 58.13 31.99
CA ALA A 139 -3.42 57.14 32.37
C ALA A 139 -4.71 57.78 32.99
N PRO A 140 -5.43 57.22 33.98
CA PRO A 140 -6.90 57.07 33.98
C PRO A 140 -7.59 58.10 34.95
N PRO A 141 -8.88 58.03 35.39
CA PRO A 141 -9.83 56.90 35.35
C PRO A 141 -11.30 57.28 35.01
N SER A 142 -12.27 56.61 35.65
CA SER A 142 -13.59 56.28 35.09
C SER A 142 -14.78 56.56 36.04
N GLN A 143 -15.99 56.43 35.46
CA GLN A 143 -17.32 56.07 36.03
C GLN A 143 -18.44 57.13 36.01
N GLY A 144 -19.65 56.64 35.68
CA GLY A 144 -20.97 57.25 35.92
C GLY A 144 -21.65 57.90 34.70
N SER A 145 -22.98 57.83 34.49
CA SER A 145 -24.02 57.04 35.18
C SER A 145 -25.34 56.97 34.39
N GLN A 146 -26.00 55.80 34.45
CA GLN A 146 -27.47 55.57 34.44
C GLN A 146 -28.35 55.71 33.14
N PRO A 147 -29.58 55.13 33.14
CA PRO A 147 -30.49 54.91 31.98
C PRO A 147 -31.71 55.89 32.04
N PRO A 148 -32.95 55.66 31.50
CA PRO A 148 -33.53 54.54 30.71
C PRO A 148 -34.50 54.90 29.55
N GLY A 149 -35.07 53.86 28.90
CA GLY A 149 -36.55 53.74 28.84
C GLY A 149 -37.25 53.69 27.48
N SER A 150 -38.00 52.60 27.25
CA SER A 150 -39.16 52.43 26.33
C SER A 150 -38.97 52.67 24.80
N GLY A 151 -39.70 51.96 23.92
CA GLY A 151 -40.61 50.84 24.16
C GLY A 151 -41.29 50.34 22.86
N SER A 152 -41.74 49.09 22.86
CA SER A 152 -42.61 48.53 21.80
C SER A 152 -44.08 48.98 21.98
N PRO A 153 -44.97 48.60 21.06
CA PRO A 153 -45.88 47.51 21.46
C PRO A 153 -46.04 46.39 20.41
N SER A 154 -46.27 45.18 20.91
CA SER A 154 -46.88 44.04 20.17
C SER A 154 -48.43 44.12 20.31
N PRO A 155 -49.28 43.11 19.98
CA PRO A 155 -49.42 41.97 20.91
C PRO A 155 -50.04 40.62 20.39
N TRP A 156 -50.01 39.61 21.27
CA TRP A 156 -50.82 38.35 21.34
C TRP A 156 -50.71 37.34 20.16
N GLN A 157 -50.14 36.13 20.32
CA GLN A 157 -50.51 34.92 21.12
C GLN A 157 -51.62 34.08 20.45
N ASP A 158 -51.64 32.73 20.53
CA ASP A 158 -51.19 31.86 21.64
C ASP A 158 -50.50 30.53 21.22
N SER A 159 -50.07 29.74 22.22
CA SER A 159 -49.49 28.37 22.06
C SER A 159 -50.23 27.32 22.90
N PRO A 160 -50.16 26.02 22.54
CA PRO A 160 -50.32 24.93 23.51
C PRO A 160 -49.09 23.97 23.59
N GLN A 161 -49.04 23.17 24.65
CA GLN A 161 -47.95 22.23 24.98
C GLN A 161 -48.13 20.82 24.34
N PRO A 162 -47.07 19.97 24.29
CA PRO A 162 -47.11 18.66 23.64
C PRO A 162 -47.55 17.50 24.55
N GLU A 163 -48.14 16.47 23.95
CA GLU A 163 -48.49 15.13 24.49
C GLU A 163 -48.26 14.08 23.35
N PRO A 164 -48.24 12.75 23.64
CA PRO A 164 -47.41 11.79 22.87
C PRO A 164 -48.12 10.87 21.84
N ASP A 165 -47.36 9.85 21.40
CA ASP A 165 -47.72 8.60 20.68
C ASP A 165 -48.00 8.62 19.15
N THR A 166 -47.07 8.06 18.36
CA THR A 166 -47.19 6.72 17.69
C THR A 166 -46.18 6.56 16.52
N PRO A 167 -45.37 5.48 16.45
CA PRO A 167 -44.49 5.18 15.32
C PRO A 167 -45.05 4.14 14.34
N PRO A 168 -44.65 4.19 13.06
CA PRO A 168 -44.61 2.97 12.22
C PRO A 168 -43.39 2.90 11.26
N PRO A 169 -43.06 1.72 10.68
CA PRO A 169 -43.45 0.35 11.06
C PRO A 169 -42.24 -0.55 11.37
N ASP A 170 -42.41 -1.49 12.31
CA ASP A 170 -41.47 -2.59 12.55
C ASP A 170 -41.68 -3.72 11.51
N TRP A 171 -40.65 -4.09 10.76
CA TRP A 171 -40.68 -5.21 9.80
C TRP A 171 -40.02 -6.43 10.41
N GLY A 172 -40.83 -7.16 11.19
CA GLY A 172 -40.36 -8.25 12.05
C GLY A 172 -39.82 -9.49 11.33
N ASN A 173 -39.05 -10.27 12.07
CA ASN A 173 -38.51 -11.58 11.66
C ASN A 173 -39.62 -12.57 11.25
N HIS A 174 -39.67 -12.92 9.97
CA HIS A 174 -40.50 -14.01 9.46
C HIS A 174 -39.67 -15.11 8.78
N PHE A 175 -39.24 -16.10 9.58
CA PHE A 175 -39.14 -17.48 9.10
C PHE A 175 -39.66 -18.45 10.17
N ASN A 176 -40.83 -19.03 9.91
CA ASN A 176 -41.45 -20.02 10.77
C ASN A 176 -40.85 -21.41 10.52
N GLY A 177 -40.61 -22.18 11.57
CA GLY A 177 -39.97 -23.50 11.49
C GLY A 177 -40.94 -24.66 11.20
N SER A 178 -40.37 -25.85 10.96
CA SER A 178 -41.13 -27.10 10.87
C SER A 178 -40.67 -28.12 11.91
N ARG A 179 -41.45 -28.18 13.01
CA ARG A 179 -41.76 -29.31 13.93
C ARG A 179 -40.72 -30.46 14.03
N VAL A 180 -40.09 -30.69 15.19
CA VAL A 180 -40.66 -31.34 16.40
C VAL A 180 -41.11 -32.78 16.10
N PRO A 181 -40.52 -33.83 16.73
CA PRO A 181 -40.83 -34.09 18.15
C PRO A 181 -39.69 -34.57 19.07
N VAL A 182 -39.95 -34.37 20.37
CA VAL A 182 -39.24 -34.93 21.53
C VAL A 182 -40.11 -36.00 22.19
N PRO A 183 -39.51 -37.08 22.70
CA PRO A 183 -39.91 -37.63 24.01
C PRO A 183 -38.70 -37.93 24.89
N GLY A 184 -38.77 -37.91 26.22
CA GLY A 184 -39.97 -37.87 27.06
C GLY A 184 -39.83 -38.71 28.33
N SER A 185 -38.77 -38.49 29.12
CA SER A 185 -38.58 -38.97 30.51
C SER A 185 -38.39 -40.47 30.81
N ALA A 186 -37.52 -40.76 31.78
CA ALA A 186 -37.66 -41.88 32.73
C ALA A 186 -36.85 -41.58 34.01
N ARG A 187 -37.24 -42.15 35.16
CA ARG A 187 -36.63 -41.87 36.49
C ARG A 187 -35.77 -43.05 36.97
N GLY A 188 -34.65 -42.77 37.64
CA GLY A 188 -34.46 -43.31 39.00
C GLY A 188 -33.20 -44.11 39.39
N ARG A 189 -32.49 -43.53 40.38
CA ARG A 189 -32.03 -44.16 41.64
C ARG A 189 -30.81 -45.13 41.68
N ARG A 190 -29.84 -44.67 42.51
CA ARG A 190 -29.10 -45.40 43.58
C ARG A 190 -27.84 -46.24 43.25
N ARG A 191 -26.68 -45.61 43.50
CA ARG A 191 -25.70 -45.95 44.57
C ARG A 191 -25.47 -47.45 44.90
N LYS A 192 -24.21 -47.90 44.77
CA LYS A 192 -23.44 -48.50 45.89
C LYS A 192 -21.91 -48.46 45.65
N VAL A 193 -21.14 -48.64 46.72
CA VAL A 193 -19.66 -48.49 46.76
C VAL A 193 -19.06 -49.61 47.61
N ARG A 194 -17.94 -50.21 47.18
CA ARG A 194 -16.85 -50.85 47.96
C ARG A 194 -15.93 -51.67 47.02
N ARG A 195 -14.70 -52.08 47.35
CA ARG A 195 -13.51 -51.43 47.98
C ARG A 195 -12.38 -52.48 48.08
N ARG A 196 -11.14 -52.16 47.68
CA ARG A 196 -9.83 -52.73 48.14
C ARG A 196 -9.61 -54.26 48.24
N ARG A 197 -8.46 -54.72 47.73
CA ARG A 197 -7.23 -55.08 48.51
C ARG A 197 -6.03 -55.34 47.57
N ALA A 198 -4.80 -55.55 48.10
CA ALA A 198 -3.55 -55.67 47.31
C ALA A 198 -2.38 -56.31 48.11
N ARG A 199 -1.33 -56.77 47.39
CA ARG A 199 0.06 -57.15 47.85
C ARG A 199 0.15 -58.46 48.68
N PRO A 200 1.31 -59.18 48.82
CA PRO A 200 2.74 -58.74 48.92
C PRO A 200 3.75 -59.37 47.89
N ARG A 201 4.95 -58.81 47.63
CA ARG A 201 6.37 -59.07 48.12
C ARG A 201 6.97 -60.45 47.72
N GLU A 202 8.28 -60.68 47.50
CA GLU A 202 9.55 -60.19 48.15
C GLU A 202 10.78 -59.99 47.19
N PRO A 203 11.98 -59.55 47.66
CA PRO A 203 13.16 -59.20 46.81
C PRO A 203 14.58 -59.71 47.27
N VAL A 204 15.66 -59.32 46.52
CA VAL A 204 17.13 -59.38 46.83
C VAL A 204 17.75 -60.83 46.73
N VAL A 205 19.03 -61.14 46.41
CA VAL A 205 20.35 -60.45 46.49
C VAL A 205 21.40 -60.91 45.42
N ALA A 206 22.36 -60.01 45.11
CA ALA A 206 23.80 -60.21 44.84
C ALA A 206 24.38 -60.78 43.50
N ASP A 207 25.12 -59.87 42.84
CA ASP A 207 26.53 -59.97 42.40
C ASP A 207 26.96 -60.16 40.92
N SER A 208 28.26 -59.95 40.70
CA SER A 208 28.83 -59.22 39.56
C SER A 208 29.63 -60.07 38.57
N PHE A 209 29.60 -59.70 37.29
CA PHE A 209 30.71 -59.88 36.34
C PHE A 209 30.59 -58.91 35.13
N ARG A 210 31.73 -58.57 34.52
CA ARG A 210 31.88 -57.78 33.27
C ARG A 210 32.96 -58.45 32.41
N PRO A 211 33.02 -58.20 31.08
CA PRO A 211 31.97 -57.81 30.15
C PRO A 211 31.92 -58.76 28.93
N SER A 212 31.14 -58.42 27.90
CA SER A 212 31.30 -58.93 26.53
C SER A 212 30.93 -57.83 25.53
N PRO A 213 31.52 -57.79 24.32
CA PRO A 213 31.37 -56.65 23.41
C PRO A 213 29.93 -56.58 22.84
N PRO A 214 29.39 -55.36 22.64
CA PRO A 214 28.06 -55.20 22.06
C PRO A 214 28.07 -55.65 20.59
N GLN A 215 27.24 -56.65 20.27
CA GLN A 215 26.76 -56.82 18.90
C GLN A 215 25.92 -55.59 18.50
N PRO A 216 25.84 -55.23 17.21
CA PRO A 216 25.09 -54.07 16.77
C PRO A 216 23.58 -54.33 16.84
N GLU A 217 23.00 -54.19 18.04
CA GLU A 217 21.55 -54.17 18.22
C GLU A 217 20.93 -53.08 17.34
N SER A 218 19.86 -53.44 16.64
CA SER A 218 19.14 -52.54 15.77
C SER A 218 18.57 -51.37 16.57
N ARG A 219 19.17 -50.17 16.38
CA ARG A 219 18.58 -48.92 16.88
C ARG A 219 17.17 -48.78 16.32
N ARG A 220 16.17 -49.02 17.18
CA ARG A 220 14.82 -48.50 16.96
C ARG A 220 14.94 -46.99 16.69
N PRO A 221 14.29 -46.45 15.64
CA PRO A 221 14.22 -45.00 15.45
C PRO A 221 13.68 -44.31 16.71
N ALA A 222 14.20 -43.12 17.00
CA ALA A 222 13.62 -42.28 18.04
C ALA A 222 12.18 -41.87 17.64
N PRO A 223 11.26 -41.61 18.58
CA PRO A 223 9.88 -41.31 18.24
C PRO A 223 9.73 -39.98 17.50
N GLY A 224 9.02 -39.99 16.37
CA GLY A 224 8.27 -38.84 15.85
C GLY A 224 9.09 -37.61 15.46
N GLY A 225 9.98 -37.73 14.47
CA GLY A 225 10.20 -36.61 13.56
C GLY A 225 9.07 -36.60 12.52
N ASP A 226 8.36 -35.49 12.34
CA ASP A 226 7.30 -35.39 11.34
C ASP A 226 7.84 -35.71 9.94
N SER A 227 7.23 -36.68 9.26
CA SER A 227 7.62 -37.07 7.90
C SER A 227 7.23 -35.97 6.92
N ARG A 228 8.19 -35.09 6.63
CA ARG A 228 8.02 -33.98 5.69
C ARG A 228 8.33 -34.41 4.26
N TYR A 229 7.53 -33.89 3.33
CA TYR A 229 7.69 -34.10 1.90
C TYR A 229 7.73 -32.76 1.18
N LEU A 230 8.69 -32.58 0.28
CA LEU A 230 8.55 -31.60 -0.79
C LEU A 230 7.46 -32.16 -1.72
N VAL A 231 6.44 -31.37 -2.02
CA VAL A 231 5.31 -31.80 -2.85
C VAL A 231 5.02 -30.76 -3.91
N ALA A 232 4.59 -31.21 -5.09
CA ALA A 232 4.29 -30.32 -6.20
C ALA A 232 3.01 -30.69 -6.95
N GLY A 233 2.25 -29.67 -7.31
CA GLY A 233 0.96 -29.75 -8.00
C GLY A 233 1.03 -29.02 -9.34
N LEU A 234 0.97 -29.78 -10.43
CA LEU A 234 0.88 -29.31 -11.82
C LEU A 234 -0.40 -29.89 -12.44
N PRO A 235 -1.16 -29.15 -13.27
CA PRO A 235 -2.31 -29.72 -13.97
C PRO A 235 -1.87 -30.86 -14.91
N HIS A 236 -2.57 -31.99 -14.90
CA HIS A 236 -2.21 -33.14 -15.74
C HIS A 236 -2.43 -32.90 -17.25
N ARG A 237 -3.26 -31.92 -17.62
CA ARG A 237 -3.52 -31.52 -19.01
C ARG A 237 -3.61 -30.00 -19.14
N ALA A 238 -3.20 -29.46 -20.28
CA ALA A 238 -3.28 -28.04 -20.59
C ALA A 238 -3.42 -27.78 -22.10
N GLY A 239 -4.11 -26.68 -22.47
CA GLY A 239 -4.18 -26.18 -23.83
C GLY A 239 -2.89 -25.49 -24.29
N LEU A 240 -2.43 -25.79 -25.51
CA LEU A 240 -1.27 -25.16 -26.15
C LEU A 240 -1.42 -23.62 -26.19
N GLY A 241 -0.35 -22.89 -25.87
CA GLY A 241 -0.35 -21.43 -25.75
C GLY A 241 -0.89 -20.93 -24.41
N GLY A 242 -1.65 -21.74 -23.69
CA GLY A 242 -2.19 -21.44 -22.38
C GLY A 242 -1.13 -21.43 -21.27
N GLU A 243 -1.44 -20.72 -20.19
CA GLU A 243 -0.60 -20.67 -18.99
C GLU A 243 -1.00 -21.74 -17.98
N ILE A 244 0.00 -22.29 -17.29
CA ILE A 244 -0.14 -23.28 -16.23
C ILE A 244 0.63 -22.83 -14.98
N SER A 245 0.18 -23.28 -13.82
CA SER A 245 0.87 -23.04 -12.55
C SER A 245 1.32 -24.35 -11.92
N LEU A 246 2.59 -24.41 -11.54
CA LEU A 246 3.14 -25.35 -10.59
C LEU A 246 3.07 -24.72 -9.20
N LEU A 247 2.37 -25.35 -8.27
CA LEU A 247 2.51 -25.05 -6.84
C LEU A 247 3.49 -26.02 -6.21
N VAL A 248 4.39 -25.53 -5.36
CA VAL A 248 5.30 -26.35 -4.57
C VAL A 248 5.15 -25.97 -3.09
N ARG A 249 4.98 -26.95 -2.20
CA ARG A 249 5.01 -26.73 -0.74
C ARG A 249 5.79 -27.82 -0.01
N VAL A 250 6.02 -27.64 1.29
CA VAL A 250 6.41 -28.73 2.19
C VAL A 250 5.19 -29.19 2.96
N ALA A 251 4.82 -30.46 2.79
CA ALA A 251 3.61 -31.08 3.31
C ALA A 251 3.90 -32.28 4.23
N ALA A 252 2.89 -32.74 4.96
CA ALA A 252 2.95 -33.99 5.74
C ALA A 252 2.32 -35.19 4.99
N ASP A 253 1.35 -34.92 4.11
CA ASP A 253 0.66 -35.92 3.29
C ASP A 253 1.02 -35.75 1.80
N PRO A 254 1.83 -36.66 1.21
CA PRO A 254 2.20 -36.58 -0.20
C PRO A 254 1.10 -37.10 -1.16
N SER A 255 0.06 -37.77 -0.66
CA SER A 255 -0.86 -38.57 -1.49
C SER A 255 -1.78 -37.79 -2.42
N ARG A 256 -1.86 -36.45 -2.26
CA ARG A 256 -2.79 -35.55 -2.97
C ARG A 256 -2.12 -34.68 -4.03
N TRP A 257 -0.86 -34.96 -4.35
CA TRP A 257 0.00 -34.13 -5.19
C TRP A 257 0.47 -34.87 -6.43
N SER A 258 0.68 -34.14 -7.53
CA SER A 258 1.16 -34.74 -8.79
C SER A 258 2.57 -35.33 -8.70
N ALA A 259 3.37 -34.87 -7.73
CA ALA A 259 4.69 -35.38 -7.42
C ALA A 259 5.09 -35.09 -5.96
N ALA A 260 5.93 -35.94 -5.37
CA ALA A 260 6.41 -35.78 -3.99
C ALA A 260 7.80 -36.43 -3.78
N ALA A 261 8.60 -35.85 -2.88
CA ALA A 261 9.89 -36.40 -2.43
C ALA A 261 10.11 -36.14 -0.93
N SER A 262 10.70 -37.10 -0.21
CA SER A 262 10.86 -37.01 1.24
C SER A 262 12.02 -36.10 1.65
N LEU A 263 11.77 -35.21 2.62
CA LEU A 263 12.73 -34.28 3.20
C LEU A 263 13.34 -34.85 4.50
N ALA A 264 13.69 -36.13 4.52
CA ALA A 264 14.11 -36.91 5.69
C ALA A 264 15.39 -36.44 6.43
N ARG A 265 15.98 -35.30 6.02
CA ARG A 265 17.14 -34.65 6.65
C ARG A 265 16.92 -33.17 7.00
N LEU A 266 15.74 -32.63 6.71
CA LEU A 266 15.43 -31.22 6.97
C LEU A 266 15.12 -31.00 8.46
N PHE A 267 16.09 -30.46 9.21
CA PHE A 267 15.84 -29.95 10.54
C PHE A 267 15.11 -28.61 10.48
N VAL A 268 14.12 -28.42 11.36
CA VAL A 268 13.33 -27.20 11.45
C VAL A 268 13.28 -26.72 12.91
N PRO A 269 13.95 -25.60 13.26
CA PRO A 269 13.88 -25.00 14.59
C PRO A 269 12.57 -24.20 14.77
N GLY A 270 12.33 -23.68 15.97
CA GLY A 270 11.11 -22.92 16.30
C GLY A 270 10.86 -21.66 15.45
N GLY A 271 11.88 -21.08 14.82
CA GLY A 271 11.74 -19.97 13.86
C GLY A 271 11.36 -20.39 12.44
N GLY A 272 11.27 -21.69 12.17
CA GLY A 272 11.21 -22.26 10.83
C GLY A 272 12.58 -22.38 10.14
N THR A 273 12.60 -22.97 8.95
CA THR A 273 13.77 -23.07 8.06
C THR A 273 13.41 -22.54 6.67
N GLU A 274 14.19 -21.58 6.17
CA GLU A 274 14.13 -21.18 4.76
C GLU A 274 14.81 -22.23 3.88
N ILE A 275 14.15 -22.63 2.79
CA ILE A 275 14.73 -23.46 1.72
C ILE A 275 14.56 -22.75 0.37
N SER A 276 15.59 -22.80 -0.48
CA SER A 276 15.47 -22.39 -1.89
C SER A 276 14.89 -23.54 -2.69
N VAL A 277 13.90 -23.24 -3.52
CA VAL A 277 13.24 -24.17 -4.46
C VAL A 277 13.54 -23.70 -5.88
N PHE A 278 14.22 -24.53 -6.65
CA PHE A 278 14.53 -24.30 -8.06
C PHE A 278 13.60 -25.13 -8.95
N VAL A 279 13.22 -24.59 -10.10
CA VAL A 279 12.46 -25.31 -11.14
C VAL A 279 13.20 -25.36 -12.47
N GLN A 280 13.19 -26.54 -13.09
CA GLN A 280 13.78 -26.81 -14.39
C GLN A 280 12.69 -27.42 -15.30
N PRO A 281 12.03 -26.59 -16.14
CA PRO A 281 11.02 -27.09 -17.07
C PRO A 281 11.63 -27.75 -18.31
N SER A 282 10.83 -28.62 -18.95
CA SER A 282 11.09 -29.12 -20.31
C SER A 282 10.92 -27.99 -21.35
N PRO A 283 11.56 -28.06 -22.53
CA PRO A 283 11.53 -26.98 -23.52
C PRO A 283 10.14 -26.54 -24.04
N GLY A 284 9.10 -27.34 -23.86
CA GLY A 284 7.72 -26.96 -24.18
C GLY A 284 7.03 -26.07 -23.13
N LEU A 285 7.70 -25.73 -22.03
CA LEU A 285 7.18 -24.92 -20.93
C LEU A 285 8.12 -23.73 -20.64
N VAL A 286 7.73 -22.52 -21.03
CA VAL A 286 8.53 -21.30 -20.84
C VAL A 286 8.21 -20.66 -19.48
N PRO A 287 9.18 -20.45 -18.57
CA PRO A 287 8.95 -19.73 -17.32
C PRO A 287 8.43 -18.30 -17.54
N LEU A 288 7.46 -17.89 -16.71
CA LEU A 288 6.88 -16.56 -16.68
C LEU A 288 7.32 -15.74 -15.44
N GLY A 289 8.36 -16.21 -14.75
CA GLY A 289 8.89 -15.61 -13.53
C GLY A 289 10.20 -16.27 -13.11
N ALA A 290 10.71 -15.89 -11.94
CA ALA A 290 11.97 -16.43 -11.42
C ALA A 290 11.92 -17.97 -11.26
N PRO A 291 12.93 -18.71 -11.76
CA PRO A 291 13.02 -20.16 -11.61
C PRO A 291 13.53 -20.59 -10.21
N GLU A 292 13.87 -19.65 -9.34
CA GLU A 292 14.13 -19.88 -7.92
C GLU A 292 13.13 -19.08 -7.07
N GLN A 293 12.56 -19.71 -6.03
CA GLN A 293 11.82 -19.03 -4.97
C GLN A 293 12.23 -19.58 -3.61
N ARG A 294 12.21 -18.74 -2.56
CA ARG A 294 12.42 -19.17 -1.17
C ARG A 294 11.11 -19.58 -0.52
N LEU A 295 11.17 -20.59 0.31
CA LEU A 295 10.03 -21.22 0.98
C LEU A 295 10.35 -21.40 2.47
N LYS A 296 9.51 -20.81 3.32
CA LYS A 296 9.63 -20.90 4.78
C LYS A 296 8.89 -22.13 5.31
N VAL A 297 9.64 -23.12 5.81
CA VAL A 297 9.09 -24.34 6.42
C VAL A 297 8.86 -24.08 7.92
N PRO A 298 7.61 -24.13 8.43
CA PRO A 298 7.32 -23.95 9.85
C PRO A 298 7.68 -25.20 10.67
N GLN A 299 7.95 -25.03 11.98
CA GLN A 299 8.37 -26.12 12.87
C GLN A 299 7.40 -27.31 12.90
N SER A 300 6.10 -27.04 12.81
CA SER A 300 5.00 -28.00 12.67
C SER A 300 4.08 -27.57 11.52
N GLY A 301 3.35 -28.53 10.93
CA GLY A 301 2.44 -28.25 9.81
C GLY A 301 3.12 -28.02 8.46
N GLU A 302 2.33 -27.61 7.47
CA GLU A 302 2.75 -27.41 6.08
C GLU A 302 3.26 -25.98 5.83
N SER A 303 4.18 -25.80 4.88
CA SER A 303 4.62 -24.46 4.47
C SER A 303 3.56 -23.74 3.65
N GLU A 304 3.63 -22.42 3.55
CA GLU A 304 2.96 -21.72 2.43
C GLU A 304 3.49 -22.24 1.08
N PRO A 305 2.64 -22.29 0.03
CA PRO A 305 3.04 -22.75 -1.30
C PRO A 305 3.70 -21.62 -2.11
N VAL A 306 4.79 -21.94 -2.79
CA VAL A 306 5.38 -21.07 -3.84
C VAL A 306 4.78 -21.43 -5.20
N ARG A 307 4.62 -20.44 -6.10
CA ARG A 307 4.00 -20.63 -7.42
C ARG A 307 4.96 -20.30 -8.54
N PHE A 308 5.27 -21.29 -9.38
CA PHE A 308 5.98 -21.09 -10.64
C PHE A 308 4.97 -21.15 -11.79
N ALA A 309 4.97 -20.13 -12.65
CA ALA A 309 4.08 -20.03 -13.79
C ALA A 309 4.83 -20.33 -15.09
N PHE A 310 4.20 -21.05 -16.01
CA PHE A 310 4.78 -21.42 -17.30
C PHE A 310 3.75 -21.19 -18.42
N ARG A 311 4.22 -20.76 -19.59
CA ARG A 311 3.43 -20.79 -20.83
C ARG A 311 3.76 -22.04 -21.62
N THR A 312 2.73 -22.75 -22.07
CA THR A 312 2.90 -23.94 -22.92
C THR A 312 3.20 -23.51 -24.36
N VAL A 313 4.25 -24.06 -24.98
CA VAL A 313 4.71 -23.67 -26.33
C VAL A 313 4.93 -24.84 -27.28
N GLN A 314 4.85 -26.09 -26.80
CA GLN A 314 4.91 -27.29 -27.62
C GLN A 314 3.89 -28.32 -27.12
N PRO A 315 3.13 -29.02 -28.00
CA PRO A 315 2.33 -30.18 -27.62
C PRO A 315 3.18 -31.32 -27.02
N GLY A 316 2.51 -32.28 -26.36
CA GLY A 316 3.13 -33.48 -25.80
C GLY A 316 3.28 -33.45 -24.28
N LEU A 317 3.92 -34.49 -23.73
CA LEU A 317 4.16 -34.63 -22.29
C LEU A 317 5.41 -33.84 -21.89
N HIS A 318 5.26 -32.88 -20.97
CA HIS A 318 6.36 -32.05 -20.46
C HIS A 318 6.49 -32.20 -18.95
N GLY A 319 7.72 -32.39 -18.49
CA GLY A 319 8.07 -32.41 -17.06
C GLY A 319 8.57 -31.05 -16.58
N VAL A 320 8.30 -30.74 -15.31
CA VAL A 320 9.00 -29.72 -14.53
C VAL A 320 9.67 -30.41 -13.35
N ARG A 321 11.00 -30.41 -13.36
CA ARG A 321 11.83 -30.85 -12.24
C ARG A 321 11.89 -29.76 -11.19
N VAL A 322 11.83 -30.17 -9.92
CA VAL A 322 11.84 -29.27 -8.76
C VAL A 322 12.88 -29.76 -7.78
N THR A 323 13.84 -28.90 -7.44
CA THR A 323 15.00 -29.25 -6.60
C THR A 323 15.09 -28.28 -5.42
N ALA A 324 15.18 -28.79 -4.19
CA ALA A 324 15.17 -27.99 -2.96
C ALA A 324 16.50 -28.05 -2.19
N PHE A 325 16.90 -26.91 -1.61
CA PHE A 325 18.16 -26.73 -0.87
C PHE A 325 17.96 -25.94 0.42
N ALA A 326 18.65 -26.33 1.51
CA ALA A 326 18.84 -25.49 2.70
C ALA A 326 20.22 -24.83 2.63
N GLY A 327 20.27 -23.55 2.26
CA GLY A 327 21.52 -22.90 1.86
C GLY A 327 22.15 -23.65 0.68
N GLY A 328 23.42 -24.06 0.82
CA GLY A 328 24.09 -24.92 -0.17
C GLY A 328 23.78 -26.43 -0.07
N THR A 329 22.94 -26.86 0.87
CA THR A 329 22.71 -28.30 1.14
C THR A 329 21.49 -28.81 0.36
N PHE A 330 21.70 -29.71 -0.60
CA PHE A 330 20.61 -30.42 -1.29
C PHE A 330 19.71 -31.19 -0.31
N LEU A 331 18.39 -31.06 -0.46
CA LEU A 331 17.38 -31.71 0.38
C LEU A 331 16.62 -32.82 -0.36
N ALA A 332 16.05 -32.49 -1.53
CA ALA A 332 15.21 -33.38 -2.31
C ALA A 332 15.07 -32.89 -3.77
N GLU A 333 14.69 -33.80 -4.65
CA GLU A 333 14.29 -33.53 -6.03
C GLU A 333 13.02 -34.34 -6.37
N LEU A 334 12.13 -33.75 -7.17
CA LEU A 334 10.95 -34.40 -7.73
C LEU A 334 10.70 -33.91 -9.18
N GLU A 335 9.79 -34.57 -9.90
CA GLU A 335 9.37 -34.14 -11.23
C GLU A 335 7.84 -34.25 -11.35
N ALA A 336 7.18 -33.16 -11.76
CA ALA A 336 5.74 -33.11 -12.02
C ALA A 336 5.48 -32.96 -13.53
N GLN A 337 4.45 -33.60 -14.08
CA GLN A 337 4.24 -33.71 -15.54
C GLN A 337 2.85 -33.25 -16.00
N VAL A 338 2.80 -32.67 -17.21
CA VAL A 338 1.61 -32.13 -17.88
C VAL A 338 1.55 -32.58 -19.34
N SER A 339 0.38 -33.02 -19.81
CA SER A 339 0.09 -33.23 -21.24
C SER A 339 -0.39 -31.91 -21.87
N VAL A 340 0.37 -31.38 -22.83
CA VAL A 340 -0.02 -30.20 -23.62
C VAL A 340 -0.73 -30.65 -24.89
N GLU A 341 -1.99 -30.27 -25.02
CA GLU A 341 -2.91 -30.67 -26.09
C GLU A 341 -3.34 -29.44 -26.91
N PRO A 342 -3.43 -29.50 -28.25
CA PRO A 342 -3.80 -28.33 -29.07
C PRO A 342 -5.15 -27.69 -28.71
N ASN A 343 -6.12 -28.52 -28.28
CA ASN A 343 -7.42 -28.11 -27.74
C ASN A 343 -7.58 -28.53 -26.28
N GLY A 344 -6.48 -28.58 -25.52
CA GLY A 344 -6.50 -28.93 -24.09
C GLY A 344 -7.25 -27.89 -23.24
N PRO A 345 -7.65 -28.25 -22.01
CA PRO A 345 -8.33 -27.32 -21.12
C PRO A 345 -7.42 -26.13 -20.76
N ALA A 346 -8.02 -24.95 -20.53
CA ALA A 346 -7.32 -23.86 -19.84
C ALA A 346 -6.75 -24.38 -18.51
N GLY A 347 -5.55 -23.92 -18.13
CA GLY A 347 -4.65 -24.56 -17.14
C GLY A 347 -5.08 -24.58 -15.67
N GLN A 348 -6.37 -24.69 -15.38
CA GLN A 348 -6.91 -24.85 -14.03
C GLN A 348 -6.52 -26.23 -13.45
N PRO A 349 -5.91 -26.28 -12.25
CA PRO A 349 -5.56 -27.54 -11.61
C PRO A 349 -6.80 -28.22 -11.01
N GLN A 350 -7.02 -29.48 -11.36
CA GLN A 350 -8.07 -30.30 -10.73
C GLN A 350 -7.58 -30.82 -9.36
N TRP A 351 -7.85 -30.07 -8.29
CA TRP A 351 -7.51 -30.47 -6.92
C TRP A 351 -8.60 -31.35 -6.29
N SER A 352 -8.36 -32.66 -6.23
CA SER A 352 -9.19 -33.61 -5.47
C SER A 352 -8.87 -33.59 -3.97
N GLY A 353 -9.54 -32.72 -3.21
CA GLY A 353 -9.67 -32.89 -1.76
C GLY A 353 -8.60 -32.22 -0.90
N PHE A 354 -8.27 -30.96 -1.18
CA PHE A 354 -7.62 -30.09 -0.20
C PHE A 354 -8.66 -29.33 0.63
N ALA A 355 -8.59 -29.48 1.96
CA ALA A 355 -8.93 -28.38 2.84
C ALA A 355 -7.71 -27.45 2.86
N LEU A 356 -7.90 -26.20 2.43
CA LEU A 356 -7.03 -25.11 2.83
C LEU A 356 -7.10 -24.95 4.37
N PRO A 357 -6.14 -24.26 5.04
CA PRO A 357 -6.37 -23.84 6.42
C PRO A 357 -7.75 -23.19 6.52
N ASP A 358 -8.59 -23.65 7.46
CA ASP A 358 -10.06 -23.74 7.32
C ASP A 358 -10.82 -22.48 6.88
N ASP A 359 -10.22 -21.31 7.10
CA ASP A 359 -10.74 -19.97 6.85
C ASP A 359 -10.41 -19.39 5.46
N VAL A 360 -9.43 -19.94 4.73
CA VAL A 360 -9.09 -19.48 3.36
C VAL A 360 -10.07 -20.07 2.37
N ARG A 361 -11.23 -19.42 2.24
CA ARG A 361 -12.26 -19.72 1.25
C ARG A 361 -12.39 -18.53 0.30
N ALA A 362 -12.70 -18.80 -0.98
CA ALA A 362 -13.15 -17.74 -1.87
C ALA A 362 -14.45 -17.16 -1.28
N ARG A 363 -14.44 -15.87 -0.96
CA ARG A 363 -15.62 -15.16 -0.43
C ARG A 363 -16.39 -14.60 -1.61
N ARG A 364 -17.70 -14.83 -1.66
CA ARG A 364 -18.54 -14.40 -2.79
C ARG A 364 -18.47 -12.89 -2.95
N GLY A 365 -18.09 -12.42 -4.14
CA GLY A 365 -17.95 -11.00 -4.42
C GLY A 365 -16.65 -10.37 -3.91
N GLU A 366 -15.71 -11.13 -3.34
CA GLU A 366 -14.38 -10.61 -3.05
C GLU A 366 -13.61 -10.46 -4.36
N VAL A 367 -13.41 -9.21 -4.79
CA VAL A 367 -12.67 -8.86 -5.99
C VAL A 367 -11.27 -8.39 -5.62
N THR A 368 -10.27 -8.81 -6.39
CA THR A 368 -8.90 -8.28 -6.34
C THR A 368 -8.51 -7.72 -7.70
N LEU A 369 -8.27 -6.41 -7.77
CA LEU A 369 -7.50 -5.81 -8.84
C LEU A 369 -6.00 -5.97 -8.52
N GLN A 370 -5.28 -6.73 -9.34
CA GLN A 370 -3.82 -6.73 -9.32
C GLN A 370 -3.27 -5.61 -10.20
N VAL A 371 -2.25 -4.91 -9.68
CA VAL A 371 -1.49 -3.85 -10.35
C VAL A 371 -0.02 -4.23 -10.25
N ARG A 372 0.66 -4.38 -11.39
CA ARG A 372 2.07 -4.81 -11.45
C ARG A 372 2.84 -3.94 -12.45
N SER A 373 4.12 -3.69 -12.20
CA SER A 373 5.02 -3.11 -13.20
C SER A 373 5.83 -4.23 -13.86
N VAL A 374 5.78 -4.33 -15.19
CA VAL A 374 6.50 -5.32 -15.99
C VAL A 374 7.18 -4.59 -17.15
N GLY A 375 8.51 -4.55 -17.16
CA GLY A 375 9.27 -3.84 -18.20
C GLY A 375 8.95 -2.34 -18.31
N GLY A 376 8.55 -1.70 -17.21
CA GLY A 376 8.11 -0.29 -17.20
C GLY A 376 6.66 -0.07 -17.63
N GLN A 377 5.93 -1.11 -18.05
CA GLN A 377 4.50 -1.04 -18.37
C GLN A 377 3.66 -1.52 -17.18
N THR A 378 2.56 -0.82 -16.91
CA THR A 378 1.59 -1.25 -15.89
C THR A 378 0.70 -2.36 -16.45
N VAL A 379 0.68 -3.51 -15.78
CA VAL A 379 -0.23 -4.62 -16.02
C VAL A 379 -1.34 -4.57 -14.96
N PHE A 380 -2.59 -4.59 -15.43
CA PHE A 380 -3.77 -4.71 -14.59
C PHE A 380 -4.42 -6.09 -14.76
N GLN A 381 -4.91 -6.70 -13.69
CA GLN A 381 -5.70 -7.93 -13.80
C GLN A 381 -6.82 -7.96 -12.76
N LEU A 382 -8.06 -8.13 -13.20
CA LEU A 382 -9.22 -8.22 -12.31
C LEU A 382 -9.53 -9.69 -12.01
N LEU A 383 -9.65 -10.03 -10.73
CA LEU A 383 -9.92 -11.39 -10.24
C LEU A 383 -11.11 -11.36 -9.30
N SER A 384 -12.07 -12.28 -9.46
CA SER A 384 -13.15 -12.54 -8.52
C SER A 384 -13.35 -14.05 -8.31
N ASP A 385 -14.28 -14.43 -7.45
CA ASP A 385 -14.69 -15.83 -7.26
C ASP A 385 -15.37 -16.43 -8.50
N ALA A 386 -16.02 -15.60 -9.32
CA ALA A 386 -16.71 -16.00 -10.55
C ALA A 386 -15.86 -15.85 -11.82
N CYS A 387 -14.98 -14.84 -11.89
CA CYS A 387 -14.25 -14.44 -13.09
C CYS A 387 -12.77 -14.18 -12.81
N LEU A 388 -11.88 -14.94 -13.45
CA LEU A 388 -10.45 -14.65 -13.52
C LEU A 388 -10.17 -14.04 -14.90
N PHE A 389 -10.09 -12.71 -14.97
CA PHE A 389 -9.88 -12.03 -16.25
C PHE A 389 -8.42 -12.07 -16.70
N GLU A 390 -8.19 -11.99 -18.00
CA GLU A 390 -6.84 -11.93 -18.58
C GLU A 390 -6.12 -10.62 -18.22
N PRO A 391 -4.78 -10.64 -18.05
CA PRO A 391 -4.00 -9.43 -17.78
C PRO A 391 -4.10 -8.39 -18.92
N VAL A 392 -4.48 -7.17 -18.56
CA VAL A 392 -4.62 -6.03 -19.47
C VAL A 392 -3.39 -5.12 -19.32
N LEU A 393 -2.63 -4.97 -20.40
CA LEU A 393 -1.52 -4.01 -20.49
C LEU A 393 -2.04 -2.58 -20.64
N ALA A 394 -1.50 -1.65 -19.85
CA ALA A 394 -1.66 -0.24 -20.07
C ALA A 394 -0.78 0.22 -21.25
N GLN A 395 -1.42 0.56 -22.38
CA GLN A 395 -0.80 1.41 -23.38
C GLN A 395 -0.70 2.84 -22.80
N GLY A 396 0.39 3.56 -23.06
CA GLY A 396 0.76 4.79 -22.34
C GLY A 396 -0.29 5.92 -22.39
N THR A 397 -0.25 6.89 -21.48
CA THR A 397 0.96 7.58 -20.97
C THR A 397 1.04 7.69 -19.43
N ALA A 398 2.10 7.11 -18.84
CA ALA A 398 2.33 7.19 -17.39
C ALA A 398 2.64 8.61 -16.88
N GLY A 399 3.24 9.47 -17.72
CA GLY A 399 3.58 10.85 -17.37
C GLY A 399 2.36 11.74 -17.16
N ASP A 400 1.40 11.72 -18.09
CA ASP A 400 0.20 12.57 -18.03
C ASP A 400 -0.70 12.18 -16.85
N ALA A 401 -0.85 10.88 -16.61
CA ALA A 401 -1.54 10.35 -15.43
C ALA A 401 -0.88 10.82 -14.13
N SER A 402 0.44 10.71 -14.01
CA SER A 402 1.18 11.15 -12.82
C SER A 402 0.98 12.65 -12.56
N ALA A 403 1.12 13.47 -13.60
CA ALA A 403 0.90 14.92 -13.49
C ALA A 403 -0.57 15.28 -13.18
N ALA A 404 -1.54 14.47 -13.63
CA ALA A 404 -2.95 14.64 -13.27
C ALA A 404 -3.21 14.32 -11.77
N ILE A 405 -2.60 13.26 -11.25
CA ILE A 405 -2.63 12.91 -9.82
C ILE A 405 -2.03 14.04 -8.99
N GLU A 406 -0.84 14.54 -9.33
CA GLU A 406 -0.19 15.62 -8.57
C GLU A 406 -1.03 16.91 -8.53
N ARG A 407 -1.67 17.27 -9.65
CA ARG A 407 -2.64 18.39 -9.68
C ARG A 407 -3.86 18.13 -8.80
N ALA A 408 -4.46 16.93 -8.89
CA ALA A 408 -5.62 16.55 -8.06
C ALA A 408 -5.29 16.62 -6.56
N ILE A 409 -4.19 16.00 -6.13
CA ILE A 409 -3.70 16.03 -4.75
C ILE A 409 -3.39 17.46 -4.30
N THR A 410 -2.85 18.31 -5.17
CA THR A 410 -2.57 19.73 -4.86
C THR A 410 -3.84 20.53 -4.61
N THR A 411 -4.91 20.32 -5.38
CA THR A 411 -6.20 20.99 -5.13
C THR A 411 -6.90 20.40 -3.91
N LEU A 412 -6.86 19.08 -3.69
CA LEU A 412 -7.40 18.44 -2.47
C LEU A 412 -6.69 18.97 -1.20
N LYS A 413 -5.37 19.17 -1.25
CA LYS A 413 -4.60 19.86 -0.19
C LYS A 413 -5.13 21.25 0.11
N GLN A 414 -5.52 22.03 -0.91
CA GLN A 414 -6.09 23.37 -0.72
C GLN A 414 -7.49 23.28 -0.08
N LEU A 415 -8.37 22.43 -0.62
CA LEU A 415 -9.74 22.23 -0.11
C LEU A 415 -9.77 21.77 1.35
N ALA A 416 -8.86 20.86 1.73
CA ALA A 416 -8.67 20.46 3.12
C ALA A 416 -8.26 21.63 4.02
N GLN A 417 -7.40 22.54 3.54
CA GLN A 417 -6.99 23.75 4.26
C GLN A 417 -8.06 24.87 4.30
N GLY A 418 -9.25 24.65 3.73
CA GLY A 418 -10.27 25.72 3.57
C GLY A 418 -9.85 26.79 2.55
N ARG A 419 -9.05 26.40 1.56
CA ARG A 419 -8.45 27.26 0.52
C ARG A 419 -8.78 26.73 -0.88
N GLY A 420 -8.38 27.48 -1.91
CA GLY A 420 -8.55 27.10 -3.31
C GLY A 420 -9.81 27.69 -3.96
N PRO A 421 -10.02 27.45 -5.26
CA PRO A 421 -11.02 28.16 -6.07
C PRO A 421 -12.44 27.57 -6.00
N TYR A 422 -12.64 26.41 -5.36
CA TYR A 422 -13.93 25.72 -5.33
C TYR A 422 -14.50 25.67 -3.90
N GLN A 423 -15.81 25.93 -3.77
CA GLN A 423 -16.53 25.90 -2.50
C GLN A 423 -17.87 25.16 -2.65
N GLY A 424 -18.40 24.66 -1.53
CA GLY A 424 -19.68 23.94 -1.45
C GLY A 424 -19.83 22.85 -2.51
N ASN A 425 -21.00 22.82 -3.16
CA ASN A 425 -21.33 21.87 -4.23
C ASN A 425 -20.36 21.93 -5.41
N THR A 426 -19.74 23.08 -5.71
CA THR A 426 -18.74 23.20 -6.78
C THR A 426 -17.47 22.40 -6.46
N ALA A 427 -17.07 22.32 -5.19
CA ALA A 427 -15.94 21.50 -4.78
C ALA A 427 -16.28 20.00 -4.83
N ARG A 428 -17.46 19.58 -4.36
CA ARG A 428 -17.92 18.19 -4.53
C ARG A 428 -17.97 17.79 -6.00
N ARG A 429 -18.52 18.65 -6.87
CA ARG A 429 -18.51 18.42 -8.32
C ARG A 429 -17.08 18.35 -8.87
N TRP A 430 -16.19 19.27 -8.51
CA TRP A 430 -14.80 19.22 -8.96
C TRP A 430 -14.10 17.91 -8.55
N MET A 431 -14.34 17.41 -7.33
CA MET A 431 -13.78 16.12 -6.89
C MET A 431 -14.33 14.96 -7.74
N ALA A 432 -15.63 14.94 -8.05
CA ALA A 432 -16.25 13.91 -8.89
C ALA A 432 -15.72 13.94 -10.33
N GLU A 433 -15.73 15.11 -10.98
CA GLU A 433 -15.21 15.30 -12.35
C GLU A 433 -13.71 14.93 -12.44
N THR A 434 -12.94 15.23 -11.39
CA THR A 434 -11.53 14.81 -11.27
C THR A 434 -11.38 13.30 -11.12
N GLY A 435 -12.21 12.66 -10.29
CA GLY A 435 -12.26 11.21 -10.12
C GLY A 435 -12.68 10.47 -11.40
N VAL A 436 -13.58 11.05 -12.19
CA VAL A 436 -13.98 10.55 -13.52
C VAL A 436 -12.82 10.72 -14.49
N GLY A 437 -12.15 11.87 -14.51
CA GLY A 437 -10.97 12.12 -15.35
C GLY A 437 -9.83 11.12 -15.06
N LEU A 438 -9.54 10.85 -13.79
CA LEU A 438 -8.55 9.86 -13.37
C LEU A 438 -9.00 8.43 -13.73
N TRP A 439 -10.26 8.06 -13.50
CA TRP A 439 -10.79 6.76 -13.96
C TRP A 439 -10.66 6.61 -15.47
N GLN A 440 -10.95 7.66 -16.25
CA GLN A 440 -10.83 7.60 -17.70
C GLN A 440 -9.38 7.49 -18.18
N ALA A 441 -8.45 8.25 -17.62
CA ALA A 441 -7.04 8.25 -18.01
C ALA A 441 -6.24 7.03 -17.52
N MET A 442 -6.52 6.52 -16.31
CA MET A 442 -5.65 5.54 -15.65
C MET A 442 -6.10 4.09 -15.85
N VAL A 443 -7.39 3.85 -16.05
CA VAL A 443 -7.95 2.49 -16.14
C VAL A 443 -8.15 2.11 -17.62
N PRO A 444 -7.50 1.05 -18.14
CA PRO A 444 -7.68 0.63 -19.52
C PRO A 444 -9.15 0.31 -19.84
N HIS A 445 -9.60 0.62 -21.06
CA HIS A 445 -11.00 0.39 -21.47
C HIS A 445 -11.47 -1.04 -21.21
N VAL A 446 -10.63 -2.04 -21.47
CA VAL A 446 -10.96 -3.46 -21.22
C VAL A 446 -11.21 -3.71 -19.73
N LEU A 447 -10.42 -3.10 -18.83
CA LEU A 447 -10.60 -3.23 -17.38
C LEU A 447 -11.87 -2.50 -16.89
N LYS A 448 -12.26 -1.39 -17.54
CA LYS A 448 -13.55 -0.71 -17.27
C LYS A 448 -14.73 -1.63 -17.57
N GLU A 449 -14.71 -2.30 -18.72
CA GLU A 449 -15.76 -3.26 -19.10
C GLU A 449 -15.77 -4.49 -18.19
N GLN A 450 -14.60 -5.05 -17.84
CA GLN A 450 -14.50 -6.16 -16.89
C GLN A 450 -15.05 -5.79 -15.50
N PHE A 451 -14.75 -4.59 -15.00
CA PHE A 451 -15.35 -4.04 -13.77
C PHE A 451 -16.88 -3.99 -13.90
N TRP A 452 -17.40 -3.38 -14.97
CA TRP A 452 -18.84 -3.25 -15.18
C TRP A 452 -19.58 -4.57 -15.44
N GLN A 453 -18.88 -5.65 -15.82
CA GLN A 453 -19.45 -6.99 -15.95
C GLN A 453 -19.68 -7.68 -14.60
N ILE A 454 -18.85 -7.42 -13.59
CA ILE A 454 -18.97 -8.04 -12.26
C ILE A 454 -19.48 -7.08 -11.16
N ARG A 455 -19.68 -5.79 -11.49
CA ARG A 455 -19.92 -4.68 -10.56
C ARG A 455 -20.99 -4.98 -9.50
N ASP A 456 -22.09 -5.64 -9.88
CA ASP A 456 -23.23 -5.86 -8.98
C ASP A 456 -23.10 -7.13 -8.11
N ASP A 457 -22.09 -7.98 -8.34
CA ASP A 457 -21.71 -9.08 -7.45
C ASP A 457 -20.58 -8.69 -6.46
N ILE A 458 -19.96 -7.50 -6.58
CA ILE A 458 -18.83 -7.08 -5.73
C ILE A 458 -19.30 -6.79 -4.29
N SER A 459 -18.73 -7.52 -3.32
CA SER A 459 -18.92 -7.31 -1.88
C SER A 459 -17.74 -6.62 -1.20
N ALA A 460 -16.52 -6.80 -1.73
CA ALA A 460 -15.31 -6.11 -1.27
C ALA A 460 -14.29 -5.97 -2.42
N PHE A 461 -13.49 -4.89 -2.42
CA PHE A 461 -12.55 -4.59 -3.51
C PHE A 461 -11.13 -4.42 -2.97
N SER A 462 -10.29 -5.44 -3.15
CA SER A 462 -8.86 -5.41 -2.85
C SER A 462 -8.05 -4.88 -4.03
N ILE A 463 -7.04 -4.06 -3.78
CA ILE A 463 -6.05 -3.62 -4.76
C ILE A 463 -4.69 -4.19 -4.37
N ALA A 464 -4.25 -5.24 -5.06
CA ALA A 464 -2.96 -5.89 -4.82
C ALA A 464 -1.87 -5.24 -5.67
N THR A 465 -0.91 -4.58 -5.03
CA THR A 465 0.04 -3.67 -5.70
C THR A 465 1.39 -3.63 -4.99
N ASP A 466 2.47 -3.42 -5.76
CA ASP A 466 3.83 -3.14 -5.24
C ASP A 466 3.95 -1.66 -4.81
N PHE A 467 2.99 -1.18 -4.01
CA PHE A 467 2.86 0.20 -3.53
C PHE A 467 2.77 1.28 -4.62
N ASP A 468 1.81 1.15 -5.55
CA ASP A 468 1.57 2.17 -6.56
C ASP A 468 1.22 3.57 -6.01
N VAL A 469 1.35 4.56 -6.90
CA VAL A 469 1.09 5.98 -6.65
C VAL A 469 -0.33 6.42 -7.06
N VAL A 470 -1.26 5.48 -7.24
CA VAL A 470 -2.60 5.76 -7.76
C VAL A 470 -3.56 6.09 -6.62
N PRO A 471 -4.32 7.21 -6.66
CA PRO A 471 -5.37 7.51 -5.70
C PRO A 471 -6.63 6.70 -6.02
N TRP A 472 -6.60 5.37 -5.84
CA TRP A 472 -7.73 4.46 -6.07
C TRP A 472 -9.02 4.91 -5.37
N GLU A 473 -8.85 5.50 -4.19
CA GLU A 473 -9.90 6.03 -3.34
C GLU A 473 -10.59 7.28 -3.93
N LEU A 474 -9.93 7.99 -4.86
CA LEU A 474 -10.45 9.16 -5.58
C LEU A 474 -11.09 8.79 -6.95
N LEU A 475 -10.94 7.55 -7.41
CA LEU A 475 -11.49 7.14 -8.71
C LEU A 475 -13.03 7.10 -8.67
N TYR A 476 -13.65 7.53 -9.76
CA TYR A 476 -15.10 7.62 -9.90
C TYR A 476 -15.55 6.81 -11.14
N PRO A 477 -15.94 5.53 -10.97
CA PRO A 477 -16.40 4.70 -12.07
C PRO A 477 -17.76 5.19 -12.61
N LEU A 478 -17.73 5.88 -13.75
CA LEU A 478 -18.92 6.40 -14.43
C LEU A 478 -19.09 5.78 -15.83
N ARG A 479 -20.33 5.41 -16.18
CA ARG A 479 -20.75 5.09 -17.56
C ARG A 479 -22.17 5.63 -17.84
N PRO A 480 -22.59 5.78 -19.11
CA PRO A 480 -23.98 6.11 -19.44
C PRO A 480 -24.96 5.14 -18.77
N GLY A 481 -25.92 5.68 -18.01
CA GLY A 481 -26.92 4.88 -17.30
C GLY A 481 -26.47 4.25 -15.97
N ALA A 482 -25.20 4.39 -15.55
CA ALA A 482 -24.76 3.98 -14.22
C ALA A 482 -23.77 5.00 -13.64
N ASP A 483 -24.29 5.80 -12.70
CA ASP A 483 -23.53 6.65 -11.78
C ASP A 483 -23.82 6.15 -10.36
N ALA A 484 -22.76 5.89 -9.60
CA ALA A 484 -22.83 5.32 -8.26
C ALA A 484 -21.76 5.90 -7.31
N GLY A 485 -21.22 7.08 -7.63
CA GLY A 485 -20.21 7.72 -6.79
C GLY A 485 -18.79 7.16 -6.93
N PHE A 486 -17.92 7.59 -6.01
CA PHE A 486 -16.53 7.17 -5.92
C PHE A 486 -16.42 5.66 -5.62
N LEU A 487 -15.31 5.02 -6.02
CA LEU A 487 -15.08 3.58 -5.82
C LEU A 487 -15.23 3.15 -4.34
N VAL A 488 -14.85 4.04 -3.41
CA VAL A 488 -14.95 3.87 -1.95
C VAL A 488 -16.34 4.14 -1.36
N GLU A 489 -17.27 4.72 -2.12
CA GLU A 489 -18.69 4.82 -1.74
C GLU A 489 -19.45 3.57 -2.20
N GLN A 490 -19.03 2.99 -3.34
CA GLN A 490 -19.63 1.79 -3.89
C GLN A 490 -19.26 0.53 -3.10
N PHE A 491 -17.99 0.39 -2.68
CA PHE A 491 -17.47 -0.86 -2.10
C PHE A 491 -16.51 -0.63 -0.92
N PRO A 492 -16.36 -1.63 -0.03
CA PRO A 492 -15.23 -1.74 0.88
C PRO A 492 -13.89 -1.87 0.13
N VAL A 493 -13.24 -0.75 -0.16
CA VAL A 493 -11.93 -0.71 -0.84
C VAL A 493 -10.79 -0.85 0.17
N THR A 494 -9.86 -1.77 -0.10
CA THR A 494 -8.61 -1.93 0.65
C THR A 494 -7.42 -2.20 -0.29
N ARG A 495 -6.21 -1.89 0.15
CA ARG A 495 -4.95 -2.21 -0.54
C ARG A 495 -4.34 -3.47 0.06
N ARG A 496 -3.58 -4.20 -0.74
CA ARG A 496 -2.84 -5.41 -0.36
C ARG A 496 -1.42 -5.35 -0.92
N VAL A 497 -0.45 -5.77 -0.11
CA VAL A 497 0.94 -5.91 -0.54
C VAL A 497 1.16 -7.34 -1.02
N PHE A 498 1.91 -7.54 -2.11
CA PHE A 498 2.29 -8.90 -2.53
C PHE A 498 3.18 -9.57 -1.45
N GLY A 499 2.94 -10.86 -1.19
CA GLY A 499 3.63 -11.61 -0.13
C GLY A 499 3.11 -11.36 1.30
N GLN A 500 2.14 -10.46 1.50
CA GLN A 500 1.53 -10.21 2.81
C GLN A 500 0.55 -11.33 3.22
N ALA A 501 0.65 -11.78 4.47
CA ALA A 501 -0.31 -12.70 5.07
C ALA A 501 -1.74 -12.12 5.12
N ARG A 502 -2.75 -12.99 4.97
CA ARG A 502 -4.16 -12.64 5.19
C ARG A 502 -4.44 -12.66 6.70
N ASN A 503 -4.78 -11.50 7.27
CA ASN A 503 -5.11 -11.34 8.68
C ASN A 503 -6.61 -11.09 8.82
N ASP A 504 -7.37 -12.13 9.11
CA ASP A 504 -8.81 -12.12 9.42
C ASP A 504 -9.14 -11.43 10.77
N ARG A 505 -8.11 -11.24 11.60
CA ARG A 505 -8.21 -10.75 12.98
C ARG A 505 -7.18 -9.67 13.23
N LEU A 506 -7.65 -8.52 13.72
CA LEU A 506 -6.84 -7.36 14.07
C LEU A 506 -6.83 -7.15 15.57
N THR A 507 -5.64 -7.00 16.17
CA THR A 507 -5.56 -6.56 17.57
C THR A 507 -5.70 -5.04 17.62
N VAL A 508 -6.76 -4.57 18.28
CA VAL A 508 -7.12 -3.13 18.38
C VAL A 508 -7.05 -2.62 19.83
N THR A 509 -7.23 -3.51 20.82
CA THR A 509 -7.22 -3.19 22.25
C THR A 509 -6.29 -4.14 23.03
N PRO A 510 -5.45 -3.67 23.98
CA PRO A 510 -5.27 -2.26 24.40
C PRO A 510 -4.77 -1.38 23.25
N CYS A 511 -4.97 -0.07 23.34
CA CYS A 511 -4.48 0.86 22.32
C CYS A 511 -3.38 1.76 22.89
N THR A 512 -2.26 1.86 22.18
CA THR A 512 -1.22 2.84 22.43
C THR A 512 -1.46 4.06 21.53
N TYR A 513 -1.65 5.20 22.18
CA TYR A 513 -1.80 6.50 21.52
C TYR A 513 -0.42 7.12 21.33
N VAL A 514 0.03 7.25 20.10
CA VAL A 514 1.26 7.98 19.78
C VAL A 514 0.90 9.43 19.49
N VAL A 515 1.67 10.36 20.06
CA VAL A 515 1.49 11.81 19.87
C VAL A 515 2.81 12.44 19.45
N SER A 516 2.75 13.42 18.54
CA SER A 516 3.94 14.22 18.20
C SER A 516 4.26 15.21 19.33
N ALA A 517 5.56 15.48 19.55
CA ALA A 517 6.04 16.47 20.54
C ALA A 517 5.51 17.89 20.28
N ARG A 518 5.04 18.15 19.05
CA ARG A 518 4.07 19.20 18.74
C ARG A 518 2.78 18.51 18.29
N ALA A 519 1.88 18.24 19.23
CA ALA A 519 0.60 17.62 18.93
C ALA A 519 -0.34 18.64 18.26
N PRO A 520 -1.26 18.20 17.37
CA PRO A 520 -2.36 19.04 16.91
C PRO A 520 -3.15 19.62 18.09
N ALA A 521 -3.61 20.88 17.99
CA ALA A 521 -4.34 21.55 19.08
C ALA A 521 -5.69 20.85 19.42
N ASP A 522 -6.21 20.05 18.49
CA ASP A 522 -7.38 19.19 18.66
C ASP A 522 -7.07 17.77 19.13
N ALA A 523 -5.81 17.32 19.10
CA ALA A 523 -5.44 15.91 19.33
C ALA A 523 -5.91 15.40 20.70
N GLN A 524 -5.92 16.23 21.75
CA GLN A 524 -6.47 15.82 23.04
C GLN A 524 -7.95 15.45 22.93
N ARG A 525 -8.77 16.19 22.17
CA ARG A 525 -10.21 15.88 21.98
C ARG A 525 -10.44 14.61 21.18
N GLU A 526 -9.49 14.26 20.31
CA GLU A 526 -9.46 12.97 19.63
C GLU A 526 -9.04 11.84 20.58
N LEU A 527 -8.00 12.02 21.39
CA LEU A 527 -7.63 11.02 22.40
C LEU A 527 -8.72 10.81 23.46
N ASP A 528 -9.39 11.87 23.89
CA ASP A 528 -10.55 11.82 24.80
C ASP A 528 -11.73 11.08 24.16
N ALA A 529 -11.85 11.14 22.82
CA ALA A 529 -12.84 10.39 22.06
C ALA A 529 -12.47 8.91 21.94
N LEU A 530 -11.27 8.64 21.45
CA LEU A 530 -10.79 7.28 21.25
C LEU A 530 -10.58 6.53 22.57
N SER A 531 -10.35 7.21 23.69
CA SER A 531 -10.29 6.59 25.03
C SER A 531 -11.66 6.15 25.54
N ARG A 532 -12.76 6.83 25.14
CA ARG A 532 -14.13 6.38 25.41
C ARG A 532 -14.45 5.10 24.61
N VAL A 533 -13.97 5.04 23.37
CA VAL A 533 -14.16 3.89 22.48
C VAL A 533 -13.25 2.73 22.91
N LEU A 534 -11.94 2.83 22.73
CA LEU A 534 -10.98 1.74 22.87
C LEU A 534 -10.63 1.38 24.33
N GLY A 535 -10.89 2.30 25.27
CA GLY A 535 -10.43 2.24 26.66
C GLY A 535 -9.20 3.13 26.90
N PRO A 536 -8.82 3.36 28.18
CA PRO A 536 -7.68 4.20 28.51
C PRO A 536 -6.35 3.59 28.02
N GLY A 537 -5.47 4.44 27.50
CA GLY A 537 -4.11 4.09 27.09
C GLY A 537 -3.15 5.24 27.38
N THR A 538 -1.90 4.91 27.70
CA THR A 538 -0.86 5.92 27.97
C THR A 538 -0.39 6.56 26.65
N PRO A 539 -0.39 7.90 26.53
CA PRO A 539 0.21 8.57 25.38
C PRO A 539 1.72 8.36 25.32
N VAL A 540 2.26 8.10 24.12
CA VAL A 540 3.70 7.94 23.85
C VAL A 540 4.18 9.11 22.98
N SER A 541 4.98 9.99 23.59
CA SER A 541 5.65 11.13 22.94
C SER A 541 7.12 10.88 22.62
N GLU A 542 7.75 9.93 23.32
CA GLU A 542 9.19 9.67 23.27
C GLU A 542 9.52 8.65 22.17
N LEU A 543 10.49 8.98 21.32
CA LEU A 543 10.90 8.14 20.19
C LEU A 543 11.39 6.76 20.64
N ASP A 544 12.33 6.72 21.59
CA ASP A 544 12.91 5.45 22.06
C ASP A 544 11.85 4.53 22.69
N ALA A 545 10.90 5.08 23.45
CA ALA A 545 9.81 4.32 24.03
C ALA A 545 8.88 3.71 22.97
N LEU A 546 8.66 4.40 21.85
CA LEU A 546 7.94 3.84 20.70
C LEU A 546 8.76 2.75 20.00
N LEU A 547 10.06 2.96 19.79
CA LEU A 547 10.93 1.99 19.10
C LEU A 547 11.13 0.70 19.92
N ASP A 548 11.24 0.80 21.24
CA ASP A 548 11.26 -0.35 22.17
C ASP A 548 9.94 -1.12 22.13
N LEU A 549 8.81 -0.41 22.21
CA LEU A 549 7.46 -0.98 22.14
C LEU A 549 7.23 -1.74 20.82
N LEU A 550 7.68 -1.19 19.69
CA LEU A 550 7.61 -1.83 18.38
C LEU A 550 8.59 -3.01 18.26
N SER A 551 9.79 -2.89 18.83
CA SER A 551 10.82 -3.93 18.82
C SER A 551 10.47 -5.14 19.69
N ALA A 552 9.77 -4.92 20.80
CA ALA A 552 9.26 -5.96 21.70
C ALA A 552 8.05 -6.72 21.13
N GLY A 553 7.46 -6.25 20.03
CA GLY A 553 6.27 -6.83 19.41
C GLY A 553 5.00 -6.46 20.16
N HIS A 554 4.57 -5.20 20.03
CA HIS A 554 3.42 -4.65 20.75
C HIS A 554 2.11 -5.43 20.51
N GLY A 555 1.49 -5.88 21.60
CA GLY A 555 0.22 -6.62 21.62
C GLY A 555 -1.04 -5.76 21.67
N GLY A 556 -1.07 -4.64 20.95
CA GLY A 556 -2.15 -3.65 21.00
C GLY A 556 -2.31 -2.87 19.70
N GLY A 557 -3.42 -2.16 19.54
CA GLY A 557 -3.63 -1.24 18.42
C GLY A 557 -2.78 0.02 18.57
N LEU A 558 -2.24 0.55 17.47
CA LEU A 558 -1.46 1.79 17.46
C LEU A 558 -2.25 2.90 16.79
N HIS A 559 -2.48 4.01 17.49
CA HIS A 559 -3.14 5.19 16.94
C HIS A 559 -2.25 6.43 17.03
N PHE A 560 -1.93 7.06 15.90
CA PHE A 560 -1.06 8.24 15.84
C PHE A 560 -1.88 9.52 15.65
N ALA A 561 -2.05 10.29 16.73
CA ALA A 561 -2.66 11.63 16.72
C ALA A 561 -1.56 12.69 16.57
N CYS A 562 -1.01 12.80 15.35
CA CYS A 562 0.27 13.46 15.10
C CYS A 562 0.21 14.55 14.02
N HIS A 563 1.31 15.30 13.90
CA HIS A 563 1.68 16.03 12.69
C HIS A 563 2.83 15.31 11.95
N THR A 564 2.67 15.05 10.67
CA THR A 564 3.78 14.74 9.75
C THR A 564 4.49 16.01 9.31
N THR A 565 5.80 15.98 9.33
CA THR A 565 6.71 16.90 8.63
C THR A 565 7.31 16.23 7.39
N PHE A 566 7.80 17.02 6.45
CA PHE A 566 8.59 16.54 5.32
C PHE A 566 9.79 17.46 5.09
N THR A 567 10.97 16.85 4.91
CA THR A 567 12.17 17.51 4.38
C THR A 567 12.68 16.71 3.17
N PRO A 568 13.39 17.33 2.21
CA PRO A 568 14.03 16.59 1.12
C PRO A 568 15.09 15.58 1.59
N GLU A 569 15.60 15.75 2.81
CA GLU A 569 16.73 15.01 3.39
C GLU A 569 16.25 13.81 4.25
N ASP A 570 15.32 14.03 5.19
CA ASP A 570 14.80 12.99 6.09
C ASP A 570 13.60 12.22 5.51
N GLY A 571 13.01 12.74 4.44
CA GLY A 571 11.75 12.23 3.89
C GLY A 571 10.54 12.64 4.74
N VAL A 572 9.56 11.74 4.88
CA VAL A 572 8.39 11.97 5.75
C VAL A 572 8.71 11.55 7.18
N SER A 573 8.44 12.44 8.13
CA SER A 573 8.77 12.27 9.55
C SER A 573 7.60 12.64 10.46
N ILE A 574 7.56 12.08 11.67
CA ILE A 574 6.71 12.53 12.77
C ILE A 574 7.63 13.08 13.86
N ALA A 575 7.45 14.34 14.25
CA ALA A 575 8.27 14.97 15.27
C ALA A 575 7.94 14.40 16.67
N MET A 576 8.85 13.63 17.26
CA MET A 576 8.73 13.06 18.61
C MET A 576 9.82 13.64 19.53
N THR A 577 9.69 13.46 20.84
CA THR A 577 10.79 13.76 21.77
C THR A 577 11.92 12.75 21.53
N GLY A 578 13.17 13.20 21.61
CA GLY A 578 14.34 12.37 21.26
C GLY A 578 14.69 12.37 19.77
N GLY A 579 13.74 12.61 18.86
CA GLY A 579 14.04 12.79 17.43
C GLY A 579 12.84 12.64 16.48
N PRO A 580 13.06 12.81 15.16
CA PRO A 580 12.06 12.52 14.15
C PRO A 580 11.86 11.00 13.98
N PHE A 581 10.63 10.52 14.17
CA PHE A 581 10.26 9.16 13.77
C PHE A 581 10.10 9.12 12.25
N VAL A 582 10.94 8.33 11.56
CA VAL A 582 10.93 8.13 10.10
C VAL A 582 10.73 6.65 9.77
N PRO A 583 10.18 6.29 8.58
CA PRO A 583 9.93 4.89 8.21
C PRO A 583 11.17 3.98 8.30
N GLY A 584 12.37 4.51 8.07
CA GLY A 584 13.62 3.76 8.17
C GLY A 584 13.94 3.21 9.58
N LEU A 585 13.37 3.78 10.64
CA LEU A 585 13.55 3.28 12.01
C LEU A 585 12.77 1.97 12.27
N LEU A 586 11.82 1.62 11.39
CA LEU A 586 11.11 0.34 11.42
C LEU A 586 11.91 -0.81 10.77
N ASN A 587 13.07 -0.56 10.15
CA ASN A 587 13.85 -1.60 9.46
C ASN A 587 14.15 -2.84 10.33
N SER A 588 14.40 -2.65 11.64
CA SER A 588 14.63 -3.76 12.58
C SER A 588 13.35 -4.55 12.89
N ALA A 589 12.20 -3.87 12.99
CA ALA A 589 10.88 -4.48 13.15
C ALA A 589 10.46 -5.26 11.90
N THR A 590 10.76 -4.71 10.70
CA THR A 590 10.60 -5.35 9.40
C THR A 590 11.40 -6.66 9.29
N VAL A 591 12.72 -6.62 9.58
CA VAL A 591 13.56 -7.84 9.52
C VAL A 591 13.13 -8.90 10.55
N ARG A 592 12.63 -8.49 11.72
CA ARG A 592 12.15 -9.40 12.78
C ARG A 592 10.69 -9.83 12.63
N GLN A 593 9.93 -9.19 11.74
CA GLN A 593 8.46 -9.26 11.67
C GLN A 593 7.79 -9.07 13.04
N SER A 594 8.27 -8.12 13.85
CA SER A 594 7.97 -8.07 15.29
C SER A 594 6.48 -7.89 15.63
N LEU A 595 5.69 -7.30 14.74
CA LEU A 595 4.25 -7.09 14.92
C LEU A 595 3.41 -8.32 14.51
N ALA A 596 3.97 -9.25 13.73
CA ALA A 596 3.24 -10.38 13.13
C ALA A 596 2.61 -11.34 14.16
N GLY A 597 3.18 -11.41 15.37
CA GLY A 597 2.64 -12.23 16.46
C GLY A 597 1.29 -11.76 16.99
N TYR A 598 1.00 -10.45 16.92
CA TYR A 598 -0.23 -9.86 17.43
C TYR A 598 -1.12 -9.24 16.36
N ARG A 599 -0.62 -9.03 15.13
CA ARG A 599 -1.37 -8.48 14.00
C ARG A 599 -2.09 -7.16 14.39
N PRO A 600 -1.36 -6.16 14.92
CA PRO A 600 -1.97 -4.93 15.41
C PRO A 600 -2.55 -4.11 14.25
N LEU A 601 -3.67 -3.42 14.48
CA LEU A 601 -4.08 -2.34 13.59
C LEU A 601 -3.22 -1.10 13.87
N VAL A 602 -2.60 -0.56 12.83
CA VAL A 602 -1.91 0.74 12.87
C VAL A 602 -2.78 1.79 12.19
N PHE A 603 -3.09 2.88 12.87
CA PHE A 603 -3.89 3.99 12.35
C PHE A 603 -3.06 5.28 12.41
N LEU A 604 -2.61 5.76 11.25
CA LEU A 604 -1.71 6.90 11.10
C LEU A 604 -2.48 8.18 10.76
N ASN A 605 -3.16 8.79 11.76
CA ASN A 605 -3.99 9.99 11.55
C ASN A 605 -3.17 11.30 11.48
N ALA A 606 -2.01 11.24 10.84
CA ALA A 606 -0.88 12.15 11.06
C ALA A 606 -0.72 13.27 10.02
N CYS A 607 -1.37 13.20 8.85
CA CYS A 607 -1.30 14.27 7.86
C CYS A 607 -2.24 15.42 8.27
N ARG A 608 -1.78 16.28 9.19
CA ARG A 608 -2.51 17.51 9.61
C ARG A 608 -1.73 18.80 9.30
N THR A 609 -0.69 18.70 8.49
CA THR A 609 0.26 19.78 8.21
C THR A 609 0.44 19.97 6.70
N ALA A 610 0.53 21.21 6.25
CA ALA A 610 0.65 21.55 4.83
C ALA A 610 2.10 21.43 4.33
N GLY A 611 2.42 20.34 3.65
CA GLY A 611 3.64 20.21 2.85
C GLY A 611 3.38 20.56 1.37
N ASN A 612 4.32 21.27 0.73
CA ASN A 612 4.25 21.64 -0.69
C ASN A 612 4.94 20.63 -1.61
N ALA A 613 4.99 19.35 -1.23
CA ALA A 613 5.75 18.33 -1.93
C ALA A 613 4.88 17.11 -2.33
N PRO A 614 5.31 16.29 -3.31
CA PRO A 614 4.54 15.12 -3.76
C PRO A 614 4.59 14.00 -2.71
N GLU A 615 3.60 14.01 -1.81
CA GLU A 615 3.52 13.14 -0.63
C GLU A 615 2.88 11.77 -0.88
N PHE A 616 2.26 11.55 -2.04
CA PHE A 616 1.58 10.29 -2.35
C PHE A 616 2.55 9.10 -2.22
N SER A 617 3.71 9.19 -2.88
CA SER A 617 4.81 8.22 -2.85
C SER A 617 5.55 8.13 -1.49
N ARG A 618 4.96 8.64 -0.41
CA ARG A 618 5.57 8.72 0.93
C ARG A 618 4.67 8.13 2.01
N MET A 619 3.34 8.20 1.84
CA MET A 619 2.41 7.36 2.60
C MET A 619 2.70 5.87 2.38
N THR A 620 3.04 5.50 1.14
CA THR A 620 3.49 4.15 0.78
C THR A 620 4.67 3.69 1.64
N GLY A 621 5.63 4.57 1.98
CA GLY A 621 6.76 4.22 2.85
C GLY A 621 6.36 3.85 4.28
N TRP A 622 5.38 4.55 4.88
CA TRP A 622 4.84 4.17 6.19
C TRP A 622 4.06 2.85 6.12
N ALA A 623 3.16 2.72 5.15
CA ALA A 623 2.38 1.50 4.95
C ALA A 623 3.31 0.29 4.72
N GLN A 624 4.31 0.44 3.85
CA GLN A 624 5.29 -0.59 3.52
C GLN A 624 6.01 -1.11 4.75
N GLN A 625 6.54 -0.21 5.57
CA GLN A 625 7.31 -0.60 6.76
C GLN A 625 6.42 -1.23 7.85
N PHE A 626 5.24 -0.67 8.13
CA PHE A 626 4.35 -1.28 9.13
C PHE A 626 3.79 -2.64 8.67
N MET A 627 3.40 -2.79 7.40
CA MET A 627 2.90 -4.06 6.88
C MET A 627 4.02 -5.11 6.76
N ALA A 628 5.25 -4.72 6.40
CA ALA A 628 6.40 -5.62 6.36
C ALA A 628 6.88 -6.04 7.76
N ALA A 629 6.77 -5.16 8.77
CA ALA A 629 6.94 -5.49 10.18
C ALA A 629 5.83 -6.41 10.74
N GLY A 630 4.78 -6.70 9.97
CA GLY A 630 3.73 -7.65 10.32
C GLY A 630 2.49 -7.04 10.97
N ALA A 631 2.21 -5.75 10.75
CA ALA A 631 0.92 -5.17 11.15
C ALA A 631 -0.25 -5.97 10.55
N GLY A 632 -1.34 -6.09 11.30
CA GLY A 632 -2.56 -6.76 10.87
C GLY A 632 -3.21 -6.02 9.71
N ALA A 633 -3.30 -4.69 9.88
CA ALA A 633 -3.74 -3.71 8.90
C ALA A 633 -3.08 -2.35 9.20
N PHE A 634 -3.00 -1.48 8.19
CA PHE A 634 -2.51 -0.11 8.30
C PHE A 634 -3.51 0.87 7.66
N ILE A 635 -3.85 1.96 8.33
CA ILE A 635 -4.70 3.04 7.80
C ILE A 635 -3.90 4.35 7.83
N GLY A 636 -4.04 5.18 6.80
CA GLY A 636 -3.41 6.50 6.72
C GLY A 636 -4.14 7.43 5.75
N THR A 637 -3.72 8.70 5.70
CA THR A 637 -4.33 9.78 4.91
C THR A 637 -3.44 10.28 3.77
N LEU A 638 -3.86 10.06 2.52
CA LEU A 638 -3.11 10.35 1.27
C LEU A 638 -2.78 11.82 1.05
N TRP A 639 -3.53 12.72 1.69
CA TRP A 639 -3.29 14.17 1.76
C TRP A 639 -3.72 14.68 3.14
N PRO A 640 -3.41 15.94 3.50
CA PRO A 640 -3.78 16.49 4.80
C PRO A 640 -5.29 16.51 5.03
N VAL A 641 -5.72 16.13 6.22
CA VAL A 641 -7.13 16.02 6.63
C VAL A 641 -7.51 17.10 7.64
N ARG A 642 -8.79 17.43 7.70
CA ARG A 642 -9.33 18.36 8.70
C ARG A 642 -9.53 17.62 10.02
N SER A 643 -8.82 18.08 11.07
CA SER A 643 -8.90 17.64 12.47
C SER A 643 -10.26 17.08 12.91
N GLU A 644 -11.34 17.85 12.71
CA GLU A 644 -12.68 17.52 13.20
C GLU A 644 -13.36 16.40 12.39
N SER A 645 -13.21 16.38 11.07
CA SER A 645 -13.70 15.29 10.22
C SER A 645 -12.84 14.03 10.36
N ALA A 646 -11.53 14.20 10.59
CA ALA A 646 -10.58 13.12 10.86
C ALA A 646 -10.84 12.44 12.22
N ARG A 647 -11.24 13.21 13.23
CA ARG A 647 -11.70 12.72 14.54
C ARG A 647 -12.99 11.92 14.40
N VAL A 648 -13.99 12.43 13.69
CA VAL A 648 -15.26 11.71 13.46
C VAL A 648 -15.02 10.42 12.68
N PHE A 649 -14.18 10.44 11.63
CA PHE A 649 -13.78 9.23 10.92
C PHE A 649 -13.19 8.19 11.88
N ALA A 650 -12.21 8.58 12.72
CA ALA A 650 -11.57 7.65 13.65
C ALA A 650 -12.53 7.13 14.73
N GLU A 651 -13.35 8.00 15.35
CA GLU A 651 -14.33 7.63 16.38
C GLU A 651 -15.34 6.61 15.82
N THR A 652 -15.98 6.91 14.68
CA THR A 652 -16.91 5.98 14.00
C THR A 652 -16.22 4.69 13.55
N PHE A 653 -15.03 4.77 12.97
CA PHE A 653 -14.27 3.61 12.51
C PHE A 653 -14.03 2.60 13.67
N TYR A 654 -13.54 3.09 14.81
CA TYR A 654 -13.22 2.21 15.93
C TYR A 654 -14.46 1.68 16.66
N ASP A 655 -15.53 2.48 16.77
CA ASP A 655 -16.80 2.01 17.34
C ASP A 655 -17.40 0.87 16.49
N VAL A 656 -17.46 1.05 15.18
CA VAL A 656 -17.97 0.02 14.25
C VAL A 656 -17.09 -1.23 14.27
N LEU A 657 -15.76 -1.08 14.14
CA LEU A 657 -14.84 -2.21 14.13
C LEU A 657 -14.87 -2.99 15.47
N ARG A 658 -15.00 -2.31 16.63
CA ARG A 658 -15.18 -3.00 17.92
C ARG A 658 -16.59 -3.54 18.14
N GLY A 659 -17.60 -3.00 17.47
CA GLY A 659 -18.94 -3.57 17.41
C GLY A 659 -18.98 -4.98 16.80
N GLY A 660 -17.88 -5.41 16.17
CA GLY A 660 -17.70 -6.73 15.58
C GLY A 660 -17.77 -6.72 14.05
N GLU A 661 -17.91 -5.56 13.42
CA GLU A 661 -17.90 -5.42 11.97
C GLU A 661 -16.51 -5.63 11.35
N THR A 662 -16.47 -5.70 10.02
CA THR A 662 -15.24 -5.84 9.25
C THR A 662 -14.49 -4.51 9.11
N LEU A 663 -13.18 -4.59 8.84
CA LEU A 663 -12.32 -3.47 8.46
C LEU A 663 -12.95 -2.66 7.32
N GLY A 664 -13.45 -3.35 6.30
CA GLY A 664 -14.09 -2.78 5.13
C GLY A 664 -15.39 -2.05 5.46
N ASN A 665 -16.27 -2.65 6.26
CA ASN A 665 -17.50 -2.01 6.71
C ASN A 665 -17.18 -0.79 7.59
N ALA A 666 -16.25 -0.92 8.55
CA ALA A 666 -15.81 0.17 9.41
C ALA A 666 -15.26 1.36 8.62
N LEU A 667 -14.51 1.12 7.53
CA LEU A 667 -14.07 2.17 6.61
C LEU A 667 -15.25 2.83 5.88
N GLY A 668 -16.23 2.05 5.38
CA GLY A 668 -17.41 2.58 4.71
C GLY A 668 -18.25 3.49 5.62
N TRP A 669 -18.61 3.02 6.81
CA TRP A 669 -19.34 3.81 7.81
C TRP A 669 -18.56 5.06 8.26
N ALA A 670 -17.24 4.95 8.45
CA ALA A 670 -16.40 6.10 8.81
C ALA A 670 -16.30 7.15 7.70
N ARG A 671 -16.25 6.74 6.42
CA ARG A 671 -16.35 7.68 5.29
C ARG A 671 -17.68 8.41 5.32
N GLN A 672 -18.80 7.70 5.42
CA GLN A 672 -20.15 8.28 5.45
C GLN A 672 -20.32 9.28 6.61
N ALA A 673 -19.82 8.96 7.80
CA ALA A 673 -19.85 9.87 8.95
C ALA A 673 -18.91 11.10 8.81
N ALA A 674 -17.85 10.99 8.02
CA ALA A 674 -16.90 12.08 7.77
C ALA A 674 -17.29 12.98 6.58
N VAL A 675 -18.28 12.60 5.77
CA VAL A 675 -18.88 13.47 4.74
C VAL A 675 -19.62 14.63 5.43
N ARG A 676 -19.36 15.85 4.95
CA ARG A 676 -20.03 17.09 5.41
C ARG A 676 -20.42 17.94 4.21
N ASP A 677 -21.42 18.81 4.34
CA ASP A 677 -21.91 19.71 3.26
C ASP A 677 -20.99 20.94 3.05
N ASP A 678 -19.69 20.69 3.23
CA ASP A 678 -18.55 21.58 3.14
C ASP A 678 -17.64 21.06 2.00
N PRO A 679 -16.82 21.89 1.34
CA PRO A 679 -15.72 21.46 0.45
C PRO A 679 -14.63 20.57 1.11
N ASP A 680 -14.93 19.76 2.14
CA ASP A 680 -13.95 18.93 2.87
C ASP A 680 -13.68 17.57 2.17
N PRO A 681 -12.44 17.31 1.70
CA PRO A 681 -12.07 16.06 1.05
C PRO A 681 -11.62 14.96 2.05
N THR A 682 -11.70 15.18 3.37
CA THR A 682 -11.13 14.30 4.40
C THR A 682 -11.58 12.84 4.27
N TRP A 683 -12.84 12.60 3.95
CA TRP A 683 -13.41 11.25 3.82
C TRP A 683 -12.84 10.45 2.63
N LEU A 684 -12.37 11.12 1.57
CA LEU A 684 -11.66 10.51 0.44
C LEU A 684 -10.17 10.26 0.74
N ALA A 685 -9.59 10.98 1.69
CA ALA A 685 -8.15 10.92 1.97
C ALA A 685 -7.69 9.58 2.55
N TYR A 686 -8.56 8.87 3.29
CA TYR A 686 -8.18 7.64 3.97
C TYR A 686 -7.93 6.48 3.01
N THR A 687 -6.73 5.90 3.09
CA THR A 687 -6.34 4.63 2.49
C THR A 687 -6.14 3.58 3.58
N ALA A 688 -6.41 2.31 3.26
CA ALA A 688 -6.31 1.20 4.21
C ALA A 688 -5.68 -0.03 3.54
N TYR A 689 -4.70 -0.64 4.21
CA TYR A 689 -4.02 -1.86 3.82
C TYR A 689 -4.44 -2.99 4.75
N GLY A 690 -4.90 -4.14 4.23
CA GLY A 690 -5.37 -5.24 5.06
C GLY A 690 -6.17 -6.32 4.32
N ASP A 691 -6.89 -7.15 5.08
CA ASP A 691 -8.01 -7.96 4.59
C ASP A 691 -9.30 -7.16 4.84
N PRO A 692 -10.13 -6.84 3.83
CA PRO A 692 -11.35 -6.05 4.04
C PRO A 692 -12.34 -6.72 4.99
N GLU A 693 -12.28 -8.04 5.15
CA GLU A 693 -13.12 -8.82 6.04
C GLU A 693 -12.57 -8.96 7.47
N ALA A 694 -11.40 -8.36 7.77
CA ALA A 694 -10.75 -8.51 9.06
C ALA A 694 -11.58 -7.87 10.19
N ARG A 695 -11.79 -8.57 11.31
CA ARG A 695 -12.59 -8.07 12.44
C ARG A 695 -11.71 -7.77 13.66
N ALA A 696 -12.16 -6.88 14.55
CA ALA A 696 -11.46 -6.68 15.82
C ALA A 696 -11.42 -7.99 16.63
N PHE A 697 -10.21 -8.40 17.01
CA PHE A 697 -10.01 -9.50 17.93
C PHE A 697 -9.60 -8.97 19.30
N ARG A 698 -10.36 -9.36 20.33
CA ARG A 698 -9.96 -9.24 21.72
C ARG A 698 -9.31 -10.56 22.13
N PRO A 699 -8.00 -10.62 22.45
CA PRO A 699 -7.40 -11.83 23.00
C PRO A 699 -8.13 -12.25 24.29
N PRO A 700 -8.30 -13.55 24.55
CA PRO A 700 -8.87 -14.03 25.81
C PRO A 700 -8.01 -13.55 26.97
N GLY A 701 -8.67 -13.05 28.02
CA GLY A 701 -8.07 -12.08 28.96
C GLY A 701 -6.79 -12.53 29.66
N GLY A 702 -5.86 -11.58 29.77
CA GLY A 702 -4.96 -11.47 30.92
C GLY A 702 -5.61 -10.66 32.03
#